data_AF-A0A150W2Y8-F1
#
_entry.id   AF-A0A150W2Y8-F1
#
_cell.length_a   1.000
_cell.length_b   1.000
_cell.length_c   1.000
_cell.angle_alpha   90.00
_cell.angle_beta   90.00
_cell.angle_gamma   90.00
#
_symmetry.space_group_name_H-M   'P 1'
#
loop_
_entity.id
_entity.type
_entity.pdbx_description
1 polymer ?
#
loop_
_entity_poly.entity_id
_entity_poly.type
_entity_poly.pdbx_seq_one_letter_code
_entity_poly.pdbx_strand_id
1 'polypeptide(L)'
;MRTRLRTAPRAAAALALLVLVTAYLAAALPRAVDRYETEGLRHGIASAAPRDSVLELTSPLPVATPSQYAEVLSPDALRKRSDELRALLPDPIRTDPAQTAHGVRTVARLEGLDPWLPRPDGISPQFVLSSPSGLDRHATLRQGRPAAGGPLRPEAVVTAKTAEALRLKPGAVVHVPSRNGERVAVTVTGIVEPHGPDAPYWAVEPLLRAPVLAPLVDEEVKYFWQAALLLSPDSAASLLATAGEPEVFFRYAPTADHLTARDTDRLSAALHSVGGGPDLVKLTRAVGGNVTVTTGLDEIVDAYRSMRDAIDPVVAVAVFGIGAVAVVVLAMTGGLFVARRDAELALLRSRGASLTGIGLRLLGETSAVAVPAAALALGLAVATVRPPGGGSGAAGAAGGPGAAGAAGAADGAGAVGVLGGIPLGPSLLAASAVALVAMLVLPLRAVVLHRRPRLHGGRDDLLTARPSRRRTVLELTLLVLAVGAVVSLRLRGTGDSGDHLVSAAPVLVGLIAAMVLVRIYPLPLRWLGRPARRLRGAVGPLALARAGRSSSTGMLPLLALVLALTTAAFGGSVLAGVADARDRAALLSTGGDARIDGSVEWTPLPAGLTETVRGTAGVRDLAAVQIEYGVALPSHEGTIARPMSAPLVGVEPASYTRLAERTGFGPFPAELLASTGKGGEAATADTGRVLPAIASPSVAERLGREPLEVVAAAGTFRVKVVGVRAATPAVRGEDFLLVNGADLTRRAATALLVTGPVDGTALRSAVTARTDAFRVTLRSEERAGYVDSPLQTGAERIYLGAIGAGAGYAVVAVLLSLAQNAPERSALLARLRTMGLTRRQGRRLLGLEALPQAVLAALGGVLVGWAAVPLLAPGVDLYRLALATAPGLARIDGAPLRADPWSLLVPALAVVLLTALAAAGQAWWAGRRGSIKELRAGDAR
;
A
#
# COMPACT_ATOMS: atom_id res chain seq x y z
N MET A 1 -35.51 33.45 18.41
CA MET A 1 -34.54 32.97 17.40
C MET A 1 -34.44 33.85 16.15
N ARG A 2 -35.53 34.10 15.40
CA ARG A 2 -35.52 34.80 14.10
C ARG A 2 -34.90 36.22 14.09
N THR A 3 -35.00 36.97 15.18
CA THR A 3 -34.52 38.36 15.24
C THR A 3 -33.00 38.52 15.43
N ARG A 4 -32.27 37.48 15.84
CA ARG A 4 -30.85 37.59 16.24
C ARG A 4 -29.83 36.96 15.29
N LEU A 5 -30.23 35.97 14.48
CA LEU A 5 -29.42 35.54 13.33
C LEU A 5 -29.20 36.70 12.34
N ARG A 6 -30.10 37.68 12.33
CA ARG A 6 -30.01 38.92 11.54
C ARG A 6 -29.03 39.96 12.09
N THR A 7 -28.68 39.95 13.38
CA THR A 7 -27.83 41.01 13.99
C THR A 7 -26.34 40.71 13.91
N ALA A 8 -25.93 39.44 13.74
CA ALA A 8 -24.54 39.04 13.54
C ALA A 8 -24.37 37.93 12.46
N PRO A 9 -24.86 38.13 11.23
CA PRO A 9 -24.94 37.08 10.21
C PRO A 9 -23.56 36.52 9.82
N ARG A 10 -22.51 37.36 9.83
CA ARG A 10 -21.15 36.95 9.47
C ARG A 10 -20.57 35.89 10.43
N ALA A 11 -20.90 35.97 11.72
CA ALA A 11 -20.39 35.02 12.71
C ALA A 11 -21.12 33.67 12.60
N ALA A 12 -22.45 33.70 12.43
CA ALA A 12 -23.23 32.49 12.19
C ALA A 12 -22.82 31.80 10.87
N ALA A 13 -22.60 32.57 9.80
CA ALA A 13 -22.11 32.04 8.53
C ALA A 13 -20.71 31.41 8.65
N ALA A 14 -19.79 32.03 9.40
CA ALA A 14 -18.46 31.47 9.63
C ALA A 14 -18.52 30.14 10.42
N LEU A 15 -19.39 30.05 11.44
CA LEU A 15 -19.63 28.80 12.16
C LEU A 15 -20.25 27.74 11.25
N ALA A 16 -21.25 28.11 10.45
CA ALA A 16 -21.88 27.21 9.49
C ALA A 16 -20.87 26.65 8.49
N LEU A 17 -20.00 27.50 7.94
CA LEU A 17 -18.94 27.10 7.01
C LEU A 17 -17.93 26.17 7.68
N LEU A 18 -17.50 26.48 8.90
CA LEU A 18 -16.56 25.61 9.63
C LEU A 18 -17.18 24.24 9.91
N VAL A 19 -18.45 24.18 10.35
CA VAL A 19 -19.18 22.92 10.58
C VAL A 19 -19.40 22.17 9.27
N LEU A 20 -19.76 22.85 8.17
CA LEU A 20 -19.91 22.26 6.85
C LEU A 20 -18.62 21.58 6.39
N VAL A 21 -17.49 22.27 6.46
CA VAL A 21 -16.18 21.74 6.01
C VAL A 21 -15.71 20.60 6.92
N THR A 22 -15.79 20.76 8.25
CA THR A 22 -15.42 19.71 9.21
C THR A 22 -16.28 18.46 9.05
N ALA A 23 -17.60 18.61 8.95
CA ALA A 23 -18.52 17.49 8.76
C ALA A 23 -18.36 16.84 7.38
N TYR A 24 -18.03 17.62 6.34
CA TYR A 24 -17.78 17.10 5.00
C TYR A 24 -16.54 16.21 5.00
N LEU A 25 -15.42 16.68 5.55
CA LEU A 25 -14.19 15.90 5.67
C LEU A 25 -14.42 14.62 6.50
N ALA A 26 -15.15 14.74 7.62
CA ALA A 26 -15.48 13.59 8.47
C ALA A 26 -16.38 12.56 7.78
N ALA A 27 -17.36 13.01 6.98
CA ALA A 27 -18.27 12.13 6.25
C ALA A 27 -17.65 11.52 4.98
N ALA A 28 -16.79 12.27 4.29
CA ALA A 28 -16.14 11.86 3.06
C ALA A 28 -15.04 10.81 3.30
N LEU A 29 -14.35 10.90 4.45
CA LEU A 29 -13.23 10.04 4.78
C LEU A 29 -13.58 8.53 4.77
N PRO A 30 -14.59 8.01 5.51
CA PRO A 30 -14.92 6.59 5.45
C PRO A 30 -15.26 6.09 4.04
N ARG A 31 -15.85 6.95 3.19
CA ARG A 31 -16.17 6.60 1.80
C ARG A 31 -14.93 6.59 0.91
N ALA A 32 -14.01 7.51 1.14
CA ALA A 32 -12.73 7.54 0.44
C ALA A 32 -11.93 6.27 0.78
N VAL A 33 -11.96 5.86 2.07
CA VAL A 33 -11.35 4.61 2.54
C VAL A 33 -11.94 3.39 1.85
N ASP A 34 -13.24 3.19 1.98
CA ASP A 34 -13.96 2.06 1.36
C ASP A 34 -13.71 1.97 -0.16
N ARG A 35 -13.60 3.13 -0.83
CA ARG A 35 -13.33 3.21 -2.26
C ARG A 35 -11.93 2.74 -2.62
N TYR A 36 -10.88 3.29 -2.02
CA TYR A 36 -9.52 2.91 -2.40
C TYR A 36 -9.20 1.47 -1.98
N GLU A 37 -9.77 0.99 -0.87
CA GLU A 37 -9.68 -0.41 -0.43
C GLU A 37 -10.32 -1.34 -1.46
N THR A 38 -11.54 -1.01 -1.91
CA THR A 38 -12.24 -1.78 -2.94
C THR A 38 -11.50 -1.77 -4.27
N GLU A 39 -11.03 -0.60 -4.72
CA GLU A 39 -10.20 -0.50 -5.93
C GLU A 39 -8.90 -1.30 -5.78
N GLY A 40 -8.30 -1.33 -4.59
CA GLY A 40 -7.10 -2.11 -4.27
C GLY A 40 -7.31 -3.62 -4.40
N LEU A 41 -8.39 -4.17 -3.82
CA LEU A 41 -8.72 -5.59 -3.93
C LEU A 41 -8.98 -5.98 -5.38
N ARG A 42 -9.77 -5.18 -6.10
CA ARG A 42 -10.10 -5.44 -7.51
C ARG A 42 -8.87 -5.40 -8.40
N HIS A 43 -8.02 -4.40 -8.18
CA HIS A 43 -6.77 -4.27 -8.92
C HIS A 43 -5.81 -5.43 -8.64
N GLY A 44 -5.67 -5.86 -7.39
CA GLY A 44 -4.84 -7.02 -7.04
C GLY A 44 -5.26 -8.28 -7.79
N ILE A 45 -6.56 -8.57 -7.86
CA ILE A 45 -7.09 -9.74 -8.59
C ILE A 45 -6.94 -9.57 -10.12
N ALA A 46 -7.22 -8.37 -10.65
CA ALA A 46 -7.20 -8.11 -12.09
C ALA A 46 -5.79 -7.99 -12.69
N SER A 47 -4.80 -7.56 -11.90
CA SER A 47 -3.40 -7.42 -12.33
C SER A 47 -2.57 -8.69 -12.12
N ALA A 48 -3.07 -9.65 -11.33
CA ALA A 48 -2.42 -10.93 -11.12
C ALA A 48 -2.32 -11.73 -12.43
N ALA A 49 -1.21 -12.47 -12.59
CA ALA A 49 -1.06 -13.37 -13.72
C ALA A 49 -2.18 -14.42 -13.68
N PRO A 50 -2.84 -14.74 -14.80
CA PRO A 50 -3.99 -15.65 -14.76
C PRO A 50 -3.70 -17.05 -14.23
N ARG A 51 -2.46 -17.52 -14.35
CA ARG A 51 -2.01 -18.78 -13.73
C ARG A 51 -2.15 -18.79 -12.21
N ASP A 52 -2.08 -17.63 -11.57
CA ASP A 52 -2.16 -17.47 -10.12
C ASP A 52 -3.59 -17.12 -9.68
N SER A 53 -4.40 -16.49 -10.53
CA SER A 53 -5.77 -16.07 -10.17
C SER A 53 -6.88 -17.05 -10.58
N VAL A 54 -6.68 -17.89 -11.60
CA VAL A 54 -7.69 -18.87 -12.05
C VAL A 54 -7.90 -19.97 -11.01
N LEU A 55 -9.15 -20.38 -10.82
CA LEU A 55 -9.50 -21.58 -10.05
C LEU A 55 -9.48 -22.78 -11.00
N GLU A 56 -8.47 -23.65 -10.87
CA GLU A 56 -8.35 -24.88 -11.64
C GLU A 56 -8.74 -26.09 -10.76
N LEU A 57 -9.78 -26.79 -11.18
CA LEU A 57 -10.23 -28.05 -10.61
C LEU A 57 -9.73 -29.18 -11.50
N THR A 58 -8.91 -30.07 -10.96
CA THR A 58 -8.47 -31.28 -11.65
C THR A 58 -9.07 -32.51 -11.00
N SER A 59 -9.36 -33.53 -11.81
CA SER A 59 -9.83 -34.81 -11.32
C SER A 59 -9.23 -35.94 -12.15
N PRO A 60 -8.51 -36.88 -11.53
CA PRO A 60 -8.12 -38.12 -12.18
C PRO A 60 -9.37 -38.87 -12.68
N LEU A 61 -9.25 -39.52 -13.83
CA LEU A 61 -10.36 -40.29 -14.37
C LEU A 61 -10.65 -41.51 -13.47
N PRO A 62 -11.91 -41.73 -13.05
CA PRO A 62 -12.28 -42.91 -12.28
C PRO A 62 -12.14 -44.16 -13.15
N VAL A 63 -11.93 -45.33 -12.55
CA VAL A 63 -11.87 -46.60 -13.28
C VAL A 63 -13.27 -46.94 -13.83
N ALA A 64 -13.40 -47.01 -15.16
CA ALA A 64 -14.66 -47.23 -15.85
C ALA A 64 -14.47 -48.05 -17.14
N THR A 65 -15.56 -48.47 -17.77
CA THR A 65 -15.50 -49.15 -19.08
C THR A 65 -15.31 -48.13 -20.22
N PRO A 66 -14.78 -48.53 -21.39
CA PRO A 66 -14.63 -47.63 -22.55
C PRO A 66 -15.93 -46.93 -22.98
N SER A 67 -17.09 -47.61 -22.88
CA SER A 67 -18.39 -47.02 -23.20
C SER A 67 -18.81 -45.94 -22.20
N GLN A 68 -18.55 -46.17 -20.90
CA GLN A 68 -18.82 -45.18 -19.85
C GLN A 68 -17.91 -43.94 -20.00
N TYR A 69 -16.65 -44.13 -20.39
CA TYR A 69 -15.76 -43.01 -20.67
C TYR A 69 -16.24 -42.17 -21.86
N ALA A 70 -16.73 -42.80 -22.93
CA ALA A 70 -17.26 -42.07 -24.08
C ALA A 70 -18.46 -41.16 -23.71
N GLU A 71 -19.29 -41.60 -22.77
CA GLU A 71 -20.41 -40.82 -22.27
C GLU A 71 -19.95 -39.67 -21.36
N VAL A 72 -19.08 -39.97 -20.38
CA VAL A 72 -18.60 -39.00 -19.36
C VAL A 72 -17.66 -37.95 -19.95
N LEU A 73 -16.88 -38.29 -20.98
CA LEU A 73 -15.94 -37.38 -21.64
C LEU A 73 -16.50 -36.71 -22.90
N SER A 74 -17.79 -36.91 -23.18
CA SER A 74 -18.45 -36.20 -24.28
C SER A 74 -18.44 -34.68 -24.04
N PRO A 75 -18.36 -33.85 -25.09
CA PRO A 75 -18.32 -32.39 -24.93
C PRO A 75 -19.53 -31.81 -24.18
N ASP A 76 -20.71 -32.39 -24.37
CA ASP A 76 -21.93 -31.96 -23.68
C ASP A 76 -21.94 -32.35 -22.21
N ALA A 77 -21.43 -33.54 -21.86
CA ALA A 77 -21.31 -33.97 -20.46
C ALA A 77 -20.30 -33.10 -19.70
N LEU A 78 -19.14 -32.82 -20.29
CA LEU A 78 -18.14 -31.94 -19.68
C LEU A 78 -18.65 -30.50 -19.52
N ARG A 79 -19.40 -29.97 -20.50
CA ARG A 79 -20.03 -28.65 -20.40
C ARG A 79 -21.05 -28.59 -19.28
N LYS A 80 -21.96 -29.56 -19.22
CA LYS A 80 -22.98 -29.65 -18.16
C LYS A 80 -22.32 -29.73 -16.78
N ARG A 81 -21.30 -30.57 -16.62
CA ARG A 81 -20.55 -30.69 -15.37
C ARG A 81 -19.82 -29.39 -15.03
N SER A 82 -19.23 -28.71 -16.03
CA SER A 82 -18.58 -27.40 -15.82
C SER A 82 -19.58 -26.35 -15.31
N ASP A 83 -20.81 -26.32 -15.83
CA ASP A 83 -21.85 -25.40 -15.38
C ASP A 83 -22.39 -25.76 -14.00
N GLU A 84 -22.56 -27.05 -13.69
CA GLU A 84 -22.94 -27.55 -12.35
C GLU A 84 -21.89 -27.17 -11.29
N LEU A 85 -20.60 -27.37 -11.58
CA LEU A 85 -19.50 -26.99 -10.69
C LEU A 85 -19.43 -25.47 -10.50
N ARG A 86 -19.65 -24.69 -11.56
CA ARG A 86 -19.70 -23.22 -11.47
C ARG A 86 -20.79 -22.74 -10.52
N ALA A 87 -21.96 -23.39 -10.56
CA ALA A 87 -23.09 -23.07 -9.68
C ALA A 87 -22.88 -23.48 -8.22
N LEU A 88 -21.93 -24.39 -7.94
CA LEU A 88 -21.58 -24.83 -6.59
C LEU A 88 -20.51 -23.96 -5.92
N LEU A 89 -19.88 -23.03 -6.65
CA LEU A 89 -18.91 -22.11 -6.06
C LEU A 89 -19.60 -21.20 -5.03
N PRO A 90 -19.05 -21.09 -3.80
CA PRO A 90 -19.66 -20.28 -2.75
C PRO A 90 -19.55 -18.78 -3.03
N ASP A 91 -20.55 -18.01 -2.61
CA ASP A 91 -20.46 -16.55 -2.57
C ASP A 91 -19.27 -16.12 -1.67
N PRO A 92 -18.51 -15.06 -2.02
CA PRO A 92 -18.74 -14.13 -3.13
C PRO A 92 -17.97 -14.50 -4.42
N ILE A 93 -17.52 -15.74 -4.62
CA ILE A 93 -16.75 -16.12 -5.81
C ILE A 93 -17.66 -16.08 -7.04
N ARG A 94 -17.31 -15.25 -8.03
CA ARG A 94 -17.96 -15.21 -9.35
C ARG A 94 -16.92 -15.30 -10.44
N THR A 95 -17.31 -15.87 -11.58
CA THR A 95 -16.39 -16.24 -12.65
C THR A 95 -16.91 -15.76 -13.99
N ASP A 96 -16.00 -15.49 -14.93
CA ASP A 96 -16.34 -15.07 -16.29
C ASP A 96 -16.65 -16.31 -17.16
N PRO A 97 -17.90 -16.50 -17.62
CA PRO A 97 -18.24 -17.61 -18.49
C PRO A 97 -17.49 -17.58 -19.83
N ALA A 98 -17.09 -16.40 -20.31
CA ALA A 98 -16.38 -16.26 -21.58
C ALA A 98 -14.91 -16.68 -21.52
N GLN A 99 -14.32 -16.77 -20.31
CA GLN A 99 -12.95 -17.22 -20.07
C GLN A 99 -12.90 -18.58 -19.35
N THR A 100 -14.04 -19.24 -19.21
CA THR A 100 -14.12 -20.59 -18.62
C THR A 100 -13.69 -21.63 -19.64
N ALA A 101 -12.79 -22.54 -19.24
CA ALA A 101 -12.33 -23.64 -20.08
C ALA A 101 -12.46 -24.96 -19.32
N HIS A 102 -12.82 -26.03 -20.02
CA HIS A 102 -12.82 -27.39 -19.48
C HIS A 102 -12.36 -28.37 -20.54
N GLY A 103 -11.91 -29.55 -20.14
CA GLY A 103 -11.43 -30.53 -21.08
C GLY A 103 -10.72 -31.70 -20.42
N VAL A 104 -10.02 -32.45 -21.25
CA VAL A 104 -9.19 -33.59 -20.84
C VAL A 104 -7.78 -33.33 -21.32
N ARG A 105 -6.78 -33.60 -20.48
CA ARG A 105 -5.37 -33.46 -20.82
C ARG A 105 -4.55 -34.62 -20.31
N THR A 106 -3.38 -34.85 -20.90
CA THR A 106 -2.35 -35.75 -20.38
C THR A 106 -1.52 -35.06 -19.29
N VAL A 107 -1.39 -35.68 -18.13
CA VAL A 107 -0.47 -35.22 -17.07
C VAL A 107 0.96 -35.61 -17.40
N ALA A 108 1.16 -36.86 -17.82
CA ALA A 108 2.47 -37.34 -18.27
C ALA A 108 2.71 -36.91 -19.72
N ARG A 109 3.84 -36.23 -19.97
CA ARG A 109 4.22 -35.81 -21.32
C ARG A 109 4.54 -37.03 -22.18
N LEU A 110 4.07 -37.01 -23.42
CA LEU A 110 4.20 -38.11 -24.37
C LEU A 110 5.35 -37.86 -25.34
N GLU A 111 6.24 -38.83 -25.52
CA GLU A 111 7.31 -38.73 -26.50
C GLU A 111 6.76 -38.76 -27.94
N GLY A 112 7.22 -37.83 -28.78
CA GLY A 112 6.98 -37.85 -30.22
C GLY A 112 7.88 -38.88 -30.90
N LEU A 113 7.31 -39.99 -31.35
CA LEU A 113 8.07 -41.13 -31.85
C LEU A 113 8.60 -40.94 -33.28
N ASP A 114 8.14 -39.91 -33.97
CA ASP A 114 8.47 -39.70 -35.38
C ASP A 114 9.92 -39.18 -35.58
N PRO A 115 10.70 -39.78 -36.51
CA PRO A 115 12.08 -39.34 -36.78
C PRO A 115 12.20 -37.97 -37.42
N TRP A 116 11.15 -37.48 -38.10
CA TRP A 116 11.18 -36.21 -38.83
C TRP A 116 11.01 -34.98 -37.92
N LEU A 117 10.62 -35.19 -36.66
CA LEU A 117 10.48 -34.12 -35.68
C LEU A 117 11.87 -33.58 -35.28
N PRO A 118 12.04 -32.26 -35.07
CA PRO A 118 13.32 -31.69 -34.65
C PRO A 118 13.81 -32.21 -33.30
N ARG A 119 15.07 -32.66 -33.25
CA ARG A 119 15.75 -33.19 -32.05
C ARG A 119 17.09 -32.47 -31.83
N PRO A 120 17.09 -31.27 -31.19
CA PRO A 120 18.29 -30.45 -31.05
C PRO A 120 19.52 -31.22 -30.52
N ASP A 121 19.35 -32.00 -29.45
CA ASP A 121 20.40 -32.83 -28.85
C ASP A 121 20.11 -34.34 -28.95
N GLY A 122 19.47 -34.77 -30.03
CA GLY A 122 19.11 -36.18 -30.26
C GLY A 122 17.96 -36.72 -29.39
N ILE A 123 17.43 -35.90 -28.48
CA ILE A 123 16.28 -36.22 -27.62
C ILE A 123 14.99 -35.89 -28.38
N SER A 124 14.04 -36.83 -28.37
CA SER A 124 12.73 -36.65 -29.00
C SER A 124 11.93 -35.54 -28.31
N PRO A 125 11.12 -34.77 -29.07
CA PRO A 125 10.23 -33.80 -28.46
C PRO A 125 9.16 -34.48 -27.61
N GLN A 126 8.69 -33.77 -26.60
CA GLN A 126 7.60 -34.22 -25.74
C GLN A 126 6.34 -33.39 -25.97
N PHE A 127 5.19 -34.06 -25.98
CA PHE A 127 3.90 -33.46 -26.23
C PHE A 127 2.97 -33.60 -25.03
N VAL A 128 2.26 -32.52 -24.71
CA VAL A 128 1.02 -32.58 -23.94
C VAL A 128 -0.13 -32.64 -24.93
N LEU A 129 -0.98 -33.66 -24.80
CA LEU A 129 -2.22 -33.72 -25.58
C LEU A 129 -3.32 -33.14 -24.70
N SER A 130 -3.96 -32.08 -25.18
CA SER A 130 -5.03 -31.39 -24.47
C SER A 130 -6.21 -31.17 -25.39
N SER A 131 -7.41 -31.41 -24.87
CA SER A 131 -8.68 -31.24 -25.58
C SER A 131 -9.51 -30.14 -24.92
N PRO A 132 -9.07 -28.85 -25.01
CA PRO A 132 -9.76 -27.76 -24.34
C PRO A 132 -11.05 -27.36 -25.07
N SER A 133 -12.08 -27.01 -24.31
CA SER A 133 -13.32 -26.44 -24.82
C SER A 133 -13.10 -25.06 -25.43
N GLY A 134 -13.94 -24.64 -26.38
CA GLY A 134 -14.04 -23.25 -26.82
C GLY A 134 -12.85 -22.71 -27.62
N LEU A 135 -11.99 -23.58 -28.15
CA LEU A 135 -10.80 -23.18 -28.94
C LEU A 135 -11.15 -22.28 -30.13
N ASP A 136 -12.33 -22.46 -30.71
CA ASP A 136 -12.92 -21.64 -31.79
C ASP A 136 -13.13 -20.17 -31.41
N ARG A 137 -13.35 -19.88 -30.12
CA ARG A 137 -13.52 -18.51 -29.59
C ARG A 137 -12.19 -17.87 -29.22
N HIS A 138 -11.22 -18.69 -28.81
CA HIS A 138 -9.92 -18.25 -28.28
C HIS A 138 -8.78 -18.33 -29.30
N ALA A 139 -9.03 -18.78 -30.52
CA ALA A 139 -8.06 -18.78 -31.61
C ALA A 139 -8.71 -18.56 -32.98
N THR A 140 -7.93 -18.06 -33.93
CA THR A 140 -8.31 -18.00 -35.35
C THR A 140 -7.55 -19.03 -36.16
N LEU A 141 -8.25 -19.73 -37.05
CA LEU A 141 -7.62 -20.66 -37.98
C LEU A 141 -6.80 -19.89 -39.02
N ARG A 142 -5.51 -20.20 -39.15
CA ARG A 142 -4.61 -19.61 -40.15
C ARG A 142 -4.48 -20.48 -41.39
N GLN A 143 -4.34 -21.79 -41.20
CA GLN A 143 -4.13 -22.75 -42.28
C GLN A 143 -4.79 -24.09 -41.96
N GLY A 144 -5.21 -24.83 -43.00
CA GLY A 144 -5.84 -26.15 -42.85
C GLY A 144 -7.32 -26.07 -42.47
N ARG A 145 -7.78 -26.97 -41.61
CA ARG A 145 -9.15 -27.03 -41.08
C ARG A 145 -9.15 -27.20 -39.56
N PRO A 146 -10.25 -26.88 -38.85
CA PRO A 146 -10.38 -27.22 -37.44
C PRO A 146 -10.33 -28.74 -37.22
N ALA A 147 -9.87 -29.15 -36.04
CA ALA A 147 -9.89 -30.55 -35.65
C ALA A 147 -11.33 -31.02 -35.46
N ALA A 148 -11.70 -32.14 -36.09
CA ALA A 148 -13.03 -32.75 -36.02
C ALA A 148 -12.95 -34.28 -35.81
N GLY A 149 -11.81 -34.76 -35.30
CA GLY A 149 -11.52 -36.17 -35.06
C GLY A 149 -12.38 -36.78 -33.95
N GLY A 150 -12.32 -38.10 -33.84
CA GLY A 150 -13.03 -38.87 -32.82
C GLY A 150 -12.10 -39.80 -32.04
N PRO A 151 -12.63 -40.64 -31.13
CA PRO A 151 -11.84 -41.42 -30.17
C PRO A 151 -10.84 -42.40 -30.81
N LEU A 152 -11.13 -42.92 -32.00
CA LEU A 152 -10.28 -43.88 -32.73
C LEU A 152 -9.28 -43.21 -33.69
N ARG A 153 -9.55 -41.96 -34.09
CA ARG A 153 -8.75 -41.20 -35.05
C ARG A 153 -8.66 -39.76 -34.52
N PRO A 154 -7.80 -39.50 -33.53
CA PRO A 154 -7.69 -38.19 -32.95
C PRO A 154 -7.11 -37.20 -33.96
N GLU A 155 -7.77 -36.06 -34.06
CA GLU A 155 -7.29 -34.93 -34.84
C GLU A 155 -6.93 -33.80 -33.88
N ALA A 156 -5.85 -33.10 -34.20
CA ALA A 156 -5.38 -31.95 -33.44
C ALA A 156 -5.11 -30.75 -34.35
N VAL A 157 -5.15 -29.57 -33.77
CA VAL A 157 -4.54 -28.35 -34.33
C VAL A 157 -3.36 -27.96 -33.46
N VAL A 158 -2.46 -27.15 -34.03
CA VAL A 158 -1.29 -26.62 -33.32
C VAL A 158 -1.21 -25.11 -33.51
N THR A 159 -0.58 -24.42 -32.57
CA THR A 159 -0.39 -22.98 -32.71
C THR A 159 0.69 -22.66 -33.76
N ALA A 160 0.64 -21.46 -34.35
CA ALA A 160 1.62 -21.03 -35.35
C ALA A 160 3.08 -21.19 -34.89
N LYS A 161 3.39 -20.78 -33.65
CA LYS A 161 4.72 -20.93 -33.04
C LYS A 161 5.15 -22.40 -32.92
N THR A 162 4.22 -23.29 -32.52
CA THR A 162 4.48 -24.73 -32.40
C THR A 162 4.71 -25.35 -33.77
N ALA A 163 3.91 -24.98 -34.76
CA ALA A 163 4.05 -25.45 -36.13
C ALA A 163 5.42 -25.08 -36.72
N GLU A 164 5.88 -23.86 -36.48
CA GLU A 164 7.18 -23.37 -36.94
C GLU A 164 8.35 -24.11 -36.28
N ALA A 165 8.38 -24.16 -34.93
CA ALA A 165 9.50 -24.76 -34.19
C ALA A 165 9.64 -26.27 -34.44
N LEU A 166 8.51 -27.00 -34.51
CA LEU A 166 8.48 -28.45 -34.68
C LEU A 166 8.26 -28.90 -36.13
N ARG A 167 8.22 -27.96 -37.08
CA ARG A 167 8.00 -28.20 -38.51
C ARG A 167 6.70 -28.97 -38.81
N LEU A 168 5.67 -28.78 -38.00
CA LEU A 168 4.37 -29.41 -38.17
C LEU A 168 3.58 -28.69 -39.28
N LYS A 169 2.88 -29.46 -40.12
CA LYS A 169 2.02 -28.94 -41.19
C LYS A 169 0.65 -29.60 -41.14
N PRO A 170 -0.42 -28.96 -41.66
CA PRO A 170 -1.67 -29.66 -41.89
C PRO A 170 -1.45 -30.93 -42.73
N GLY A 171 -1.97 -32.05 -42.26
CA GLY A 171 -1.75 -33.40 -42.79
C GLY A 171 -0.61 -34.20 -42.12
N ALA A 172 0.21 -33.58 -41.27
CA ALA A 172 1.24 -34.30 -40.53
C ALA A 172 0.63 -35.26 -39.49
N VAL A 173 1.22 -36.43 -39.32
CA VAL A 173 0.80 -37.42 -38.32
C VAL A 173 1.88 -37.55 -37.27
N VAL A 174 1.51 -37.35 -36.00
CA VAL A 174 2.39 -37.50 -34.84
C VAL A 174 2.01 -38.78 -34.09
N HIS A 175 2.97 -39.68 -33.93
CA HIS A 175 2.80 -40.94 -33.20
C HIS A 175 3.25 -40.78 -31.75
N VAL A 176 2.36 -41.10 -30.83
CA VAL A 176 2.62 -41.08 -29.38
C VAL A 176 2.43 -42.47 -28.77
N PRO A 177 3.12 -42.78 -27.64
CA PRO A 177 3.03 -44.11 -27.04
C PRO A 177 1.64 -44.40 -26.45
N SER A 178 1.16 -45.63 -26.68
CA SER A 178 -0.05 -46.19 -26.06
C SER A 178 0.26 -46.96 -24.77
N ARG A 179 -0.74 -47.13 -23.89
CA ARG A 179 -0.66 -48.04 -22.73
C ARG A 179 -0.45 -49.51 -23.13
N ASN A 180 -0.89 -49.90 -24.32
CA ASN A 180 -0.86 -51.30 -24.77
C ASN A 180 0.37 -51.63 -25.65
N GLY A 181 1.34 -50.71 -25.76
CA GLY A 181 2.54 -50.86 -26.59
C GLY A 181 2.36 -50.51 -28.08
N GLU A 182 1.13 -50.25 -28.52
CA GLU A 182 0.84 -49.72 -29.86
C GLU A 182 1.14 -48.21 -29.97
N ARG A 183 1.09 -47.65 -31.19
CA ARG A 183 1.27 -46.21 -31.43
C ARG A 183 -0.08 -45.56 -31.70
N VAL A 184 -0.40 -44.49 -30.98
CA VAL A 184 -1.58 -43.66 -31.27
C VAL A 184 -1.17 -42.60 -32.29
N ALA A 185 -1.83 -42.61 -33.45
CA ALA A 185 -1.58 -41.65 -34.53
C ALA A 185 -2.51 -40.43 -34.37
N VAL A 186 -1.92 -39.26 -34.08
CA VAL A 186 -2.63 -37.97 -33.98
C VAL A 186 -2.40 -37.17 -35.27
N THR A 187 -3.47 -36.86 -35.99
CA THR A 187 -3.37 -36.11 -37.26
C THR A 187 -3.49 -34.62 -37.01
N VAL A 188 -2.48 -33.85 -37.39
CA VAL A 188 -2.49 -32.38 -37.37
C VAL A 188 -3.31 -31.89 -38.55
N THR A 189 -4.43 -31.22 -38.32
CA THR A 189 -5.39 -30.82 -39.36
C THR A 189 -5.35 -29.34 -39.70
N GLY A 190 -4.81 -28.52 -38.80
CA GLY A 190 -4.74 -27.07 -38.98
C GLY A 190 -3.76 -26.38 -38.05
N ILE A 191 -3.47 -25.12 -38.39
CA ILE A 191 -2.63 -24.21 -37.60
C ILE A 191 -3.50 -23.05 -37.15
N VAL A 192 -3.46 -22.74 -35.85
CA VAL A 192 -4.28 -21.69 -35.23
C VAL A 192 -3.41 -20.58 -34.63
N GLU A 193 -3.95 -19.36 -34.59
CA GLU A 193 -3.35 -18.20 -33.93
C GLU A 193 -4.14 -17.85 -32.67
N PRO A 194 -3.52 -17.87 -31.47
CA PRO A 194 -4.17 -17.51 -30.22
C PRO A 194 -4.71 -16.07 -30.19
N HIS A 195 -5.92 -15.87 -29.68
CA HIS A 195 -6.45 -14.56 -29.30
C HIS A 195 -6.03 -14.19 -27.88
N GLY A 196 -5.52 -12.97 -27.68
CA GLY A 196 -5.13 -12.49 -26.36
C GLY A 196 -4.19 -13.48 -25.67
N PRO A 197 -2.93 -13.60 -26.11
CA PRO A 197 -2.02 -14.65 -25.66
C PRO A 197 -1.79 -14.65 -24.13
N ASP A 198 -2.06 -13.54 -23.45
CA ASP A 198 -1.95 -13.39 -21.99
C ASP A 198 -3.32 -13.50 -21.27
N ALA A 199 -4.39 -13.83 -21.99
CA ALA A 199 -5.71 -14.09 -21.42
C ALA A 199 -5.72 -15.40 -20.62
N PRO A 200 -6.63 -15.55 -19.62
CA PRO A 200 -6.70 -16.73 -18.77
C PRO A 200 -6.71 -18.07 -19.49
N TYR A 201 -7.37 -18.14 -20.65
CA TYR A 201 -7.42 -19.36 -21.46
C TYR A 201 -6.03 -19.91 -21.84
N TRP A 202 -5.09 -19.04 -22.20
CA TRP A 202 -3.74 -19.40 -22.66
C TRP A 202 -2.68 -19.30 -21.56
N ALA A 203 -2.84 -18.34 -20.63
CA ALA A 203 -1.82 -18.00 -19.65
C ALA A 203 -1.70 -19.00 -18.50
N VAL A 204 -2.74 -19.77 -18.19
CA VAL A 204 -2.70 -20.81 -17.15
C VAL A 204 -1.76 -21.95 -17.56
N GLU A 205 -1.77 -22.32 -18.84
CA GLU A 205 -0.89 -23.37 -19.39
C GLU A 205 -0.18 -22.87 -20.65
N PRO A 206 0.93 -22.11 -20.49
CA PRO A 206 1.61 -21.45 -21.62
C PRO A 206 2.09 -22.40 -22.73
N LEU A 207 2.28 -23.68 -22.41
CA LEU A 207 2.68 -24.71 -23.36
C LEU A 207 1.61 -24.96 -24.45
N LEU A 208 0.33 -24.68 -24.16
CA LEU A 208 -0.75 -24.72 -25.15
C LEU A 208 -0.60 -23.63 -26.21
N ARG A 209 0.05 -22.52 -25.86
CA ARG A 209 0.24 -21.34 -26.71
C ARG A 209 1.50 -21.43 -27.55
N ALA A 210 2.62 -21.84 -26.95
CA ALA A 210 3.93 -21.83 -27.59
C ALA A 210 4.80 -23.00 -27.14
N PRO A 211 5.67 -23.52 -28.03
CA PRO A 211 6.60 -24.57 -27.66
C PRO A 211 7.70 -24.00 -26.77
N VAL A 212 8.23 -24.84 -25.89
CA VAL A 212 9.33 -24.50 -24.98
C VAL A 212 10.52 -25.40 -25.30
N LEU A 213 11.71 -24.81 -25.39
CA LEU A 213 12.95 -25.57 -25.44
C LEU A 213 13.37 -25.86 -23.99
N ALA A 214 13.15 -27.08 -23.53
CA ALA A 214 13.38 -27.48 -22.15
C ALA A 214 14.79 -28.06 -21.97
N PRO A 215 15.52 -27.69 -20.90
CA PRO A 215 16.78 -28.32 -20.55
C PRO A 215 16.54 -29.66 -19.84
N LEU A 216 17.39 -30.63 -20.13
CA LEU A 216 17.59 -31.87 -19.38
C LEU A 216 19.00 -31.80 -18.78
N VAL A 217 19.08 -31.74 -17.46
CA VAL A 217 20.35 -31.64 -16.73
C VAL A 217 20.72 -33.04 -16.23
N ASP A 218 21.74 -33.62 -16.86
CA ASP A 218 22.39 -34.87 -16.42
C ASP A 218 23.91 -34.60 -16.32
N GLU A 219 24.79 -35.50 -16.79
CA GLU A 219 26.22 -35.20 -16.91
C GLU A 219 26.51 -33.95 -17.79
N GLU A 220 25.69 -33.70 -18.83
CA GLU A 220 25.68 -32.52 -19.69
C GLU A 220 24.27 -31.90 -19.78
N VAL A 221 24.17 -30.60 -20.08
CA VAL A 221 22.88 -29.93 -20.33
C VAL A 221 22.47 -30.16 -21.78
N LYS A 222 21.40 -30.94 -21.99
CA LYS A 222 20.81 -31.19 -23.30
C LYS A 222 19.47 -30.49 -23.41
N TYR A 223 19.06 -30.14 -24.62
CA TYR A 223 17.82 -29.44 -24.90
C TYR A 223 16.89 -30.28 -25.77
N PHE A 224 15.61 -30.24 -25.44
CA PHE A 224 14.56 -30.89 -26.22
C PHE A 224 13.31 -30.02 -26.27
N TRP A 225 12.50 -30.19 -27.31
CA TRP A 225 11.27 -29.44 -27.46
C TRP A 225 10.15 -30.02 -26.61
N GLN A 226 9.41 -29.16 -25.93
CA GLN A 226 8.12 -29.44 -25.33
C GLN A 226 7.05 -28.64 -26.07
N ALA A 227 5.92 -29.26 -26.38
CA ALA A 227 4.82 -28.58 -27.06
C ALA A 227 3.46 -29.20 -26.71
N ALA A 228 2.39 -28.57 -27.19
CA ALA A 228 1.04 -29.10 -27.06
C ALA A 228 0.41 -29.46 -28.41
N LEU A 229 -0.36 -30.54 -28.42
CA LEU A 229 -1.31 -30.88 -29.49
C LEU A 229 -2.72 -30.60 -28.97
N LEU A 230 -3.45 -29.70 -29.66
CA LEU A 230 -4.79 -29.27 -29.25
C LEU A 230 -5.84 -30.11 -29.97
N LEU A 231 -6.34 -31.14 -29.30
CA LEU A 231 -7.31 -32.10 -29.85
C LEU A 231 -8.72 -31.49 -29.92
N SER A 232 -9.55 -32.01 -30.82
CA SER A 232 -10.99 -31.71 -30.79
C SER A 232 -11.62 -32.24 -29.49
N PRO A 233 -12.63 -31.54 -28.91
CA PRO A 233 -13.41 -32.04 -27.78
C PRO A 233 -13.93 -33.48 -27.97
N ASP A 234 -14.33 -33.84 -29.20
CA ASP A 234 -14.79 -35.18 -29.55
C ASP A 234 -13.68 -36.24 -29.56
N SER A 235 -12.41 -35.82 -29.64
CA SER A 235 -11.24 -36.71 -29.55
C SER A 235 -10.79 -36.94 -28.10
N ALA A 236 -11.41 -36.33 -27.09
CA ALA A 236 -10.96 -36.42 -25.69
C ALA A 236 -10.79 -37.86 -25.19
N ALA A 237 -11.69 -38.78 -25.55
CA ALA A 237 -11.61 -40.18 -25.13
C ALA A 237 -10.42 -40.94 -25.75
N SER A 238 -9.80 -40.43 -26.83
CA SER A 238 -8.57 -41.03 -27.40
C SER A 238 -7.37 -40.95 -26.44
N LEU A 239 -7.38 -39.98 -25.51
CA LEU A 239 -6.31 -39.78 -24.52
C LEU A 239 -6.17 -40.99 -23.59
N LEU A 240 -7.25 -41.76 -23.38
CA LEU A 240 -7.26 -43.00 -22.60
C LEU A 240 -6.40 -44.10 -23.21
N ALA A 241 -6.26 -44.11 -24.54
CA ALA A 241 -5.40 -45.07 -25.22
C ALA A 241 -3.91 -44.72 -25.08
N THR A 242 -3.56 -43.50 -24.66
CA THR A 242 -2.18 -43.03 -24.56
C THR A 242 -1.55 -43.35 -23.20
N ALA A 243 -0.22 -43.41 -23.14
CA ALA A 243 0.54 -43.55 -21.90
C ALA A 243 0.54 -42.27 -21.02
N GLY A 244 -0.20 -41.22 -21.40
CA GLY A 244 -0.07 -39.86 -20.86
C GLY A 244 -0.85 -39.57 -19.58
N GLU A 245 -1.37 -40.59 -18.89
CA GLU A 245 -2.15 -40.44 -17.64
C GLU A 245 -3.22 -39.32 -17.70
N PRO A 246 -4.32 -39.53 -18.44
CA PRO A 246 -5.30 -38.48 -18.68
C PRO A 246 -6.07 -38.07 -17.42
N GLU A 247 -6.32 -36.77 -17.29
CA GLU A 247 -7.16 -36.17 -16.25
C GLU A 247 -8.16 -35.18 -16.85
N VAL A 248 -9.26 -34.93 -16.13
CA VAL A 248 -10.22 -33.88 -16.47
C VAL A 248 -9.84 -32.59 -15.74
N PHE A 249 -9.93 -31.46 -16.43
CA PHE A 249 -9.74 -30.14 -15.83
C PHE A 249 -10.94 -29.23 -16.08
N PHE A 250 -11.22 -28.36 -15.11
CA PHE A 250 -12.18 -27.26 -15.20
C PHE A 250 -11.51 -25.99 -14.68
N ARG A 251 -11.44 -24.94 -15.50
CA ARG A 251 -10.79 -23.67 -15.21
C ARG A 251 -11.80 -22.54 -15.20
N TYR A 252 -11.85 -21.81 -14.09
CA TYR A 252 -12.74 -20.68 -13.92
C TYR A 252 -11.96 -19.40 -13.64
N ALA A 253 -12.03 -18.44 -14.57
CA ALA A 253 -11.43 -17.13 -14.38
C ALA A 253 -12.29 -16.29 -13.43
N PRO A 254 -11.76 -15.79 -12.29
CA PRO A 254 -12.55 -14.99 -11.36
C PRO A 254 -12.84 -13.60 -11.91
N THR A 255 -13.99 -13.04 -11.54
CA THR A 255 -14.33 -11.62 -11.78
C THR A 255 -14.22 -10.84 -10.47
N ALA A 256 -13.68 -9.62 -10.51
CA ALA A 256 -13.50 -8.82 -9.31
C ALA A 256 -14.48 -7.63 -9.17
N ASP A 257 -15.19 -7.26 -10.25
CA ASP A 257 -15.97 -6.02 -10.31
C ASP A 257 -17.09 -5.91 -9.27
N HIS A 258 -17.63 -7.04 -8.80
CA HIS A 258 -18.67 -7.07 -7.78
C HIS A 258 -18.11 -7.04 -6.35
N LEU A 259 -16.82 -7.32 -6.16
CA LEU A 259 -16.20 -7.42 -4.84
C LEU A 259 -16.05 -6.03 -4.22
N THR A 260 -16.23 -5.96 -2.90
CA THR A 260 -15.92 -4.79 -2.08
C THR A 260 -14.87 -5.13 -1.03
N ALA A 261 -14.21 -4.12 -0.47
CA ALA A 261 -13.25 -4.31 0.63
C ALA A 261 -13.81 -5.10 1.82
N ARG A 262 -15.13 -5.08 2.03
CA ARG A 262 -15.81 -5.81 3.11
C ARG A 262 -15.99 -7.30 2.83
N ASP A 263 -15.89 -7.70 1.56
CA ASP A 263 -16.03 -9.08 1.14
C ASP A 263 -14.73 -9.87 1.32
N THR A 264 -13.61 -9.21 1.65
CA THR A 264 -12.28 -9.82 1.80
C THR A 264 -12.28 -11.04 2.73
N ASP A 265 -12.83 -10.93 3.94
CA ASP A 265 -12.88 -12.04 4.89
C ASP A 265 -13.78 -13.18 4.41
N ARG A 266 -14.92 -12.84 3.76
CA ARG A 266 -15.83 -13.85 3.19
C ARG A 266 -15.20 -14.55 1.99
N LEU A 267 -14.49 -13.82 1.15
CA LEU A 267 -13.77 -14.34 -0.01
C LEU A 267 -12.64 -15.27 0.44
N SER A 268 -11.84 -14.87 1.43
CA SER A 268 -10.79 -15.72 2.01
C SER A 268 -11.40 -17.00 2.60
N ALA A 269 -12.48 -16.90 3.38
CA ALA A 269 -13.18 -18.07 3.92
C ALA A 269 -13.76 -18.98 2.81
N ALA A 270 -14.30 -18.40 1.74
CA ALA A 270 -14.80 -19.13 0.58
C ALA A 270 -13.68 -19.89 -0.14
N LEU A 271 -12.51 -19.26 -0.35
CA LEU A 271 -11.34 -19.89 -0.96
C LEU A 271 -10.80 -21.05 -0.11
N HIS A 272 -10.68 -20.85 1.20
CA HIS A 272 -10.30 -21.93 2.12
C HIS A 272 -11.32 -23.09 2.12
N SER A 273 -12.61 -22.78 2.06
CA SER A 273 -13.69 -23.79 2.00
C SER A 273 -13.62 -24.63 0.72
N VAL A 274 -13.27 -24.01 -0.41
CA VAL A 274 -13.09 -24.66 -1.71
C VAL A 274 -11.75 -25.41 -1.79
N GLY A 275 -10.67 -24.91 -1.16
CA GLY A 275 -9.35 -25.53 -1.19
C GLY A 275 -9.19 -26.75 -0.26
N GLY A 276 -9.91 -26.78 0.87
CA GLY A 276 -9.78 -27.88 1.85
C GLY A 276 -10.95 -28.04 2.84
N GLY A 277 -12.09 -27.40 2.58
CA GLY A 277 -13.23 -27.37 3.49
C GLY A 277 -14.51 -28.04 2.96
N PRO A 278 -15.69 -27.67 3.48
CA PRO A 278 -16.95 -28.33 3.14
C PRO A 278 -17.42 -28.12 1.71
N ASP A 279 -17.04 -27.01 1.06
CA ASP A 279 -17.41 -26.77 -0.35
C ASP A 279 -16.58 -27.64 -1.30
N LEU A 280 -15.33 -27.96 -0.98
CA LEU A 280 -14.56 -28.99 -1.70
C LEU A 280 -15.32 -30.32 -1.72
N VAL A 281 -15.91 -30.74 -0.58
CA VAL A 281 -16.68 -32.00 -0.51
C VAL A 281 -17.90 -31.97 -1.43
N LYS A 282 -18.56 -30.83 -1.60
CA LYS A 282 -19.68 -30.68 -2.54
C LYS A 282 -19.19 -30.81 -3.99
N LEU A 283 -18.07 -30.18 -4.33
CA LEU A 283 -17.46 -30.26 -5.66
C LEU A 283 -17.02 -31.70 -5.98
N THR A 284 -16.33 -32.37 -5.07
CA THR A 284 -15.93 -33.79 -5.18
C THR A 284 -17.14 -34.70 -5.44
N ARG A 285 -18.24 -34.49 -4.72
CA ARG A 285 -19.48 -35.26 -4.92
C ARG A 285 -20.11 -35.02 -6.30
N ALA A 286 -20.06 -33.79 -6.82
CA ALA A 286 -20.60 -33.44 -8.13
C ALA A 286 -19.76 -34.03 -9.28
N VAL A 287 -18.44 -34.12 -9.12
CA VAL A 287 -17.55 -34.76 -10.12
C VAL A 287 -17.66 -36.28 -10.08
N GLY A 288 -17.91 -36.88 -8.90
CA GLY A 288 -18.00 -38.34 -8.74
C GLY A 288 -16.62 -39.00 -8.62
N GLY A 289 -15.60 -38.26 -8.20
CA GLY A 289 -14.21 -38.72 -8.04
C GLY A 289 -13.41 -37.72 -7.21
N ASN A 290 -12.14 -38.02 -6.94
CA ASN A 290 -11.28 -37.11 -6.20
C ASN A 290 -11.04 -35.83 -7.02
N VAL A 291 -11.25 -34.67 -6.39
CA VAL A 291 -11.03 -33.36 -7.00
C VAL A 291 -9.93 -32.65 -6.23
N THR A 292 -9.01 -32.04 -6.95
CA THR A 292 -8.02 -31.12 -6.40
C THR A 292 -8.32 -29.73 -6.95
N VAL A 293 -8.40 -28.74 -6.06
CA VAL A 293 -8.51 -27.34 -6.45
C VAL A 293 -7.14 -26.69 -6.30
N THR A 294 -6.70 -26.01 -7.34
CA THR A 294 -5.48 -25.22 -7.37
C THR A 294 -5.81 -23.79 -7.75
N THR A 295 -5.31 -22.84 -6.96
CA THR A 295 -5.43 -21.40 -7.18
C THR A 295 -4.42 -20.70 -6.29
N GLY A 296 -3.89 -19.54 -6.71
CA GLY A 296 -3.10 -18.62 -5.88
C GLY A 296 -3.91 -17.38 -5.47
N LEU A 297 -5.24 -17.41 -5.64
CA LEU A 297 -6.11 -16.28 -5.30
C LEU A 297 -6.14 -16.00 -3.79
N ASP A 298 -5.90 -17.01 -2.96
CA ASP A 298 -5.70 -16.89 -1.52
C ASP A 298 -4.45 -16.06 -1.20
N GLU A 299 -3.31 -16.35 -1.83
CA GLU A 299 -2.09 -15.56 -1.67
C GLU A 299 -2.30 -14.09 -2.09
N ILE A 300 -3.04 -13.85 -3.18
CA ILE A 300 -3.37 -12.50 -3.66
C ILE A 300 -4.25 -11.75 -2.65
N VAL A 301 -5.28 -12.41 -2.10
CA VAL A 301 -6.19 -11.82 -1.11
C VAL A 301 -5.48 -11.57 0.22
N ASP A 302 -4.60 -12.47 0.63
CA ASP A 302 -3.82 -12.35 1.86
C ASP A 302 -2.75 -11.25 1.73
N ALA A 303 -2.11 -11.11 0.56
CA ALA A 303 -1.22 -9.98 0.28
C ALA A 303 -1.96 -8.65 0.35
N TYR A 304 -3.18 -8.58 -0.21
CA TYR A 304 -4.05 -7.40 -0.07
C TYR A 304 -4.40 -7.11 1.40
N ARG A 305 -4.78 -8.13 2.18
CA ARG A 305 -5.11 -8.01 3.60
C ARG A 305 -3.92 -7.50 4.39
N SER A 306 -2.75 -8.10 4.19
CA SER A 306 -1.50 -7.67 4.80
C SER A 306 -1.18 -6.22 4.50
N MET A 307 -1.39 -5.78 3.26
CA MET A 307 -1.19 -4.39 2.85
C MET A 307 -2.17 -3.44 3.54
N ARG A 308 -3.44 -3.81 3.64
CA ARG A 308 -4.46 -3.04 4.34
C ARG A 308 -4.14 -2.90 5.83
N ASP A 309 -3.84 -4.01 6.49
CA ASP A 309 -3.51 -4.06 7.92
C ASP A 309 -2.25 -3.21 8.23
N ALA A 310 -1.30 -3.12 7.29
CA ALA A 310 -0.16 -2.22 7.41
C ALA A 310 -0.55 -0.74 7.27
N ILE A 311 -1.43 -0.40 6.33
CA ILE A 311 -1.85 0.98 6.02
C ILE A 311 -2.81 1.56 7.07
N ASP A 312 -3.65 0.72 7.67
CA ASP A 312 -4.70 1.13 8.62
C ASP A 312 -4.18 1.98 9.80
N PRO A 313 -3.12 1.59 10.53
CA PRO A 313 -2.54 2.39 11.60
C PRO A 313 -2.07 3.76 11.10
N VAL A 314 -1.48 3.81 9.91
CA VAL A 314 -0.97 5.03 9.29
C VAL A 314 -2.18 5.94 9.01
N VAL A 315 -3.18 5.49 8.26
CA VAL A 315 -4.39 6.29 7.99
C VAL A 315 -5.07 6.75 9.29
N ALA A 316 -5.17 5.88 10.30
CA ALA A 316 -5.76 6.22 11.59
C ALA A 316 -5.04 7.40 12.28
N VAL A 317 -3.71 7.47 12.22
CA VAL A 317 -2.94 8.57 12.82
C VAL A 317 -3.28 9.92 12.16
N ALA A 318 -3.39 9.95 10.83
CA ALA A 318 -3.80 11.15 10.11
C ALA A 318 -5.22 11.60 10.55
N VAL A 319 -6.14 10.64 10.63
CA VAL A 319 -7.54 10.87 10.99
C VAL A 319 -7.68 11.40 12.42
N PHE A 320 -7.06 10.73 13.40
CA PHE A 320 -7.11 11.17 14.79
C PHE A 320 -6.40 12.53 14.97
N GLY A 321 -5.28 12.75 14.28
CA GLY A 321 -4.52 14.00 14.38
C GLY A 321 -5.36 15.20 13.96
N ILE A 322 -6.01 15.10 12.81
CA ILE A 322 -6.86 16.18 12.29
C ILE A 322 -8.17 16.28 13.04
N GLY A 323 -8.75 15.15 13.44
CA GLY A 323 -9.92 15.13 14.31
C GLY A 323 -9.66 15.93 15.59
N ALA A 324 -8.51 15.71 16.24
CA ALA A 324 -8.10 16.45 17.43
C ALA A 324 -7.94 17.95 17.15
N VAL A 325 -7.25 18.33 16.05
CA VAL A 325 -7.10 19.74 15.65
C VAL A 325 -8.46 20.39 15.38
N ALA A 326 -9.36 19.71 14.67
CA ALA A 326 -10.70 20.19 14.37
C ALA A 326 -11.52 20.44 15.65
N VAL A 327 -11.47 19.52 16.62
CA VAL A 327 -12.11 19.68 17.93
C VAL A 327 -11.55 20.91 18.67
N VAL A 328 -10.25 21.12 18.66
CA VAL A 328 -9.62 22.31 19.27
C VAL A 328 -10.09 23.59 18.57
N VAL A 329 -10.15 23.62 17.24
CA VAL A 329 -10.63 24.78 16.47
C VAL A 329 -12.11 25.07 16.74
N LEU A 330 -12.95 24.05 16.86
CA LEU A 330 -14.36 24.21 17.28
C LEU A 330 -14.43 24.78 18.69
N ALA A 331 -13.61 24.27 19.63
CA ALA A 331 -13.53 24.78 21.00
C ALA A 331 -13.07 26.25 21.06
N MET A 332 -12.11 26.65 20.21
CA MET A 332 -11.67 28.03 20.05
C MET A 332 -12.79 28.92 19.51
N THR A 333 -13.53 28.43 18.53
CA THR A 333 -14.69 29.13 17.95
C THR A 333 -15.73 29.38 19.03
N GLY A 334 -16.12 28.36 19.81
CA GLY A 334 -17.02 28.51 20.95
C GLY A 334 -16.50 29.51 21.99
N GLY A 335 -15.19 29.55 22.23
CA GLY A 335 -14.56 30.54 23.11
C GLY A 335 -14.70 31.97 22.64
N LEU A 336 -14.48 32.21 21.36
CA LEU A 336 -14.63 33.54 20.77
C LEU A 336 -16.09 34.02 20.88
N PHE A 337 -17.05 33.13 20.67
CA PHE A 337 -18.47 33.46 20.82
C PHE A 337 -18.87 33.75 22.27
N VAL A 338 -18.38 32.98 23.24
CA VAL A 338 -18.65 33.24 24.66
C VAL A 338 -18.03 34.57 25.08
N ALA A 339 -16.75 34.82 24.76
CA ALA A 339 -16.07 36.07 25.09
C ALA A 339 -16.80 37.31 24.51
N ARG A 340 -17.32 37.21 23.28
CA ARG A 340 -18.12 38.29 22.67
C ARG A 340 -19.50 38.48 23.30
N ARG A 341 -20.01 37.47 24.01
CA ARG A 341 -21.35 37.45 24.62
C ARG A 341 -21.30 37.50 26.14
N ASP A 342 -20.12 37.61 26.76
CA ASP A 342 -19.96 37.57 28.21
C ASP A 342 -20.81 38.64 28.91
N ALA A 343 -20.86 39.87 28.38
CA ALA A 343 -21.72 40.92 28.94
C ALA A 343 -23.22 40.58 28.87
N GLU A 344 -23.68 39.95 27.78
CA GLU A 344 -25.07 39.50 27.63
C GLU A 344 -25.38 38.36 28.61
N LEU A 345 -24.49 37.36 28.68
CA LEU A 345 -24.66 36.17 29.51
C LEU A 345 -24.60 36.52 31.00
N ALA A 346 -23.70 37.43 31.40
CA ALA A 346 -23.63 37.96 32.74
C ALA A 346 -24.91 38.71 33.14
N LEU A 347 -25.48 39.50 32.21
CA LEU A 347 -26.72 40.24 32.44
C LEU A 347 -27.95 39.31 32.52
N LEU A 348 -27.99 38.24 31.72
CA LEU A 348 -29.02 37.20 31.87
C LEU A 348 -28.90 36.48 33.22
N ARG A 349 -27.67 36.21 33.66
CA ARG A 349 -27.42 35.56 34.95
C ARG A 349 -27.80 36.46 36.14
N SER A 350 -27.50 37.77 36.08
CA SER A 350 -27.88 38.73 37.12
C SER A 350 -29.39 38.95 37.19
N ARG A 351 -30.12 38.77 36.08
CA ARG A 351 -31.59 38.75 36.03
C ARG A 351 -32.23 37.44 36.48
N GLY A 352 -31.46 36.52 37.05
CA GLY A 352 -31.99 35.28 37.66
C GLY A 352 -32.08 34.07 36.73
N ALA A 353 -31.56 34.12 35.49
CA ALA A 353 -31.61 32.95 34.61
C ALA A 353 -30.82 31.75 35.16
N SER A 354 -31.40 30.54 35.07
CA SER A 354 -30.74 29.29 35.45
C SER A 354 -29.64 28.91 34.45
N LEU A 355 -28.59 28.21 34.92
CA LEU A 355 -27.48 27.75 34.06
C LEU A 355 -27.96 26.78 32.99
N THR A 356 -28.89 25.88 33.34
CA THR A 356 -29.55 24.97 32.40
C THR A 356 -30.36 25.71 31.35
N GLY A 357 -31.08 26.78 31.72
CA GLY A 357 -31.82 27.62 30.78
C GLY A 357 -30.92 28.37 29.80
N ILE A 358 -29.78 28.89 30.27
CA ILE A 358 -28.75 29.50 29.42
C ILE A 358 -28.17 28.45 28.46
N GLY A 359 -27.83 27.27 28.96
CA GLY A 359 -27.29 26.15 28.17
C GLY A 359 -28.24 25.69 27.07
N LEU A 360 -29.50 25.41 27.40
CA LEU A 360 -30.54 24.99 26.44
C LEU A 360 -30.81 26.04 25.36
N ARG A 361 -30.87 27.32 25.74
CA ARG A 361 -31.05 28.40 24.76
C ARG A 361 -29.88 28.47 23.77
N LEU A 362 -28.65 28.37 24.28
CA LEU A 362 -27.46 28.39 23.43
C LEU A 362 -27.36 27.14 22.54
N LEU A 363 -27.77 25.98 23.06
CA LEU A 363 -27.85 24.73 22.30
C LEU A 363 -28.85 24.83 21.15
N GLY A 364 -30.02 25.46 21.36
CA GLY A 364 -30.94 25.75 20.27
C GLY A 364 -30.32 26.66 19.22
N GLU A 365 -29.68 27.76 19.64
CA GLU A 365 -29.04 28.70 18.72
C GLU A 365 -27.92 28.04 17.88
N THR A 366 -27.12 27.14 18.46
CA THR A 366 -26.07 26.42 17.72
C THR A 366 -26.62 25.28 16.86
N SER A 367 -27.66 24.56 17.31
CA SER A 367 -28.27 23.47 16.54
C SER A 367 -28.90 23.96 15.24
N ALA A 368 -29.55 25.13 15.27
CA ALA A 368 -30.13 25.76 14.09
C ALA A 368 -29.12 26.09 12.98
N VAL A 369 -27.82 26.14 13.31
CA VAL A 369 -26.73 26.38 12.35
C VAL A 369 -25.98 25.09 12.03
N ALA A 370 -25.66 24.29 13.05
CA ALA A 370 -24.81 23.11 12.93
C ALA A 370 -25.52 21.95 12.22
N VAL A 371 -26.80 21.70 12.49
CA VAL A 371 -27.54 20.56 11.92
C VAL A 371 -27.73 20.71 10.39
N PRO A 372 -28.21 21.86 9.87
CA PRO A 372 -28.32 22.04 8.42
C PRO A 372 -26.96 22.00 7.71
N ALA A 373 -25.92 22.56 8.32
CA ALA A 373 -24.56 22.51 7.77
C ALA A 373 -24.04 21.07 7.70
N ALA A 374 -24.23 20.26 8.75
CA ALA A 374 -23.82 18.86 8.76
C ALA A 374 -24.63 17.99 7.76
N ALA A 375 -25.93 18.26 7.60
CA ALA A 375 -26.76 17.58 6.62
C ALA A 375 -26.33 17.90 5.17
N LEU A 376 -26.07 19.18 4.87
CA LEU A 376 -25.52 19.59 3.57
C LEU A 376 -24.15 18.97 3.32
N ALA A 377 -23.29 18.92 4.35
CA ALA A 377 -21.98 18.31 4.25
C ALA A 377 -22.05 16.82 3.93
N LEU A 378 -22.96 16.08 4.57
CA LEU A 378 -23.20 14.66 4.28
C LEU A 378 -23.69 14.48 2.84
N GLY A 379 -24.62 15.31 2.37
CA GLY A 379 -25.09 15.28 0.98
C GLY A 379 -23.97 15.54 -0.03
N LEU A 380 -23.11 16.54 0.24
CA LEU A 380 -21.93 16.81 -0.57
C LEU A 380 -20.96 15.63 -0.56
N ALA A 381 -20.70 15.01 0.59
CA ALA A 381 -19.81 13.86 0.69
C ALA A 381 -20.30 12.66 -0.15
N VAL A 382 -21.62 12.40 -0.15
CA VAL A 382 -22.24 11.37 -0.99
C VAL A 382 -22.13 11.71 -2.47
N ALA A 383 -22.32 12.98 -2.84
CA ALA A 383 -22.27 13.42 -4.23
C ALA A 383 -20.84 13.42 -4.82
N THR A 384 -19.83 13.84 -4.04
CA THR A 384 -18.44 13.97 -4.51
C THR A 384 -17.66 12.66 -4.44
N VAL A 385 -17.96 11.78 -3.47
CA VAL A 385 -17.27 10.49 -3.31
C VAL A 385 -18.20 9.37 -3.78
N ARG A 386 -18.20 9.18 -5.11
CA ARG A 386 -19.01 8.15 -5.79
C ARG A 386 -18.43 6.73 -5.57
N PRO A 387 -19.29 5.71 -5.41
CA PRO A 387 -18.87 4.31 -5.39
C PRO A 387 -18.16 3.90 -6.70
N PRO A 388 -17.15 3.03 -6.63
CA PRO A 388 -16.57 2.39 -7.81
C PRO A 388 -17.59 1.42 -8.43
N GLY A 389 -18.33 1.86 -9.46
CA GLY A 389 -19.26 1.01 -10.22
C GLY A 389 -20.42 1.72 -10.96
N GLY A 390 -20.67 3.02 -10.71
CA GLY A 390 -21.82 3.72 -11.32
C GLY A 390 -21.64 4.18 -12.78
N GLY A 391 -20.60 3.72 -13.49
CA GLY A 391 -20.12 4.36 -14.72
C GLY A 391 -20.57 3.77 -16.06
N SER A 392 -21.03 2.50 -16.13
CA SER A 392 -21.17 1.81 -17.43
C SER A 392 -22.58 1.29 -17.76
N GLY A 393 -23.58 1.47 -16.90
CA GLY A 393 -24.94 0.94 -17.14
C GLY A 393 -26.00 1.95 -17.60
N ALA A 394 -25.76 3.25 -17.51
CA ALA A 394 -26.83 4.26 -17.67
C ALA A 394 -26.97 4.85 -19.08
N ALA A 395 -26.11 4.51 -20.04
CA ALA A 395 -26.15 5.06 -21.40
C ALA A 395 -27.00 4.23 -22.40
N GLY A 396 -27.54 3.08 -21.99
CA GLY A 396 -28.25 2.14 -22.89
C GLY A 396 -29.78 2.18 -22.85
N ALA A 397 -30.41 3.01 -22.01
CA ALA A 397 -31.87 2.95 -21.79
C ALA A 397 -32.56 4.33 -21.88
N ALA A 398 -32.17 5.15 -22.85
CA ALA A 398 -32.91 6.36 -23.21
C ALA A 398 -33.53 6.18 -24.60
N GLY A 399 -34.63 5.44 -24.66
CA GLY A 399 -35.43 5.26 -25.86
C GLY A 399 -36.89 4.97 -25.50
N GLY A 400 -37.69 6.02 -25.27
CA GLY A 400 -39.14 5.92 -25.12
C GLY A 400 -39.76 7.20 -24.51
N PRO A 401 -40.52 8.02 -25.27
CA PRO A 401 -41.25 9.14 -24.72
C PRO A 401 -42.65 8.70 -24.26
N GLY A 402 -43.07 9.07 -23.06
CA GLY A 402 -44.43 8.75 -22.59
C GLY A 402 -44.82 9.40 -21.26
N ALA A 403 -45.65 10.43 -21.38
CA ALA A 403 -46.66 10.91 -20.43
C ALA A 403 -46.21 11.65 -19.14
N ALA A 404 -46.47 12.96 -19.18
CA ALA A 404 -46.67 13.83 -18.03
C ALA A 404 -47.95 13.45 -17.26
N GLY A 405 -47.93 13.58 -15.93
CA GLY A 405 -49.13 13.40 -15.11
C GLY A 405 -48.93 13.59 -13.60
N ALA A 406 -49.21 14.82 -13.15
CA ALA A 406 -49.84 15.21 -11.88
C ALA A 406 -49.15 14.99 -10.51
N ALA A 407 -49.23 16.07 -9.72
CA ALA A 407 -48.82 16.20 -8.34
C ALA A 407 -49.75 15.48 -7.35
N GLY A 408 -49.17 14.96 -6.27
CA GLY A 408 -49.87 14.44 -5.08
C GLY A 408 -48.92 14.41 -3.89
N ALA A 409 -49.34 15.01 -2.78
CA ALA A 409 -48.57 15.23 -1.57
C ALA A 409 -48.41 13.98 -0.70
N ALA A 410 -47.39 14.03 0.17
CA ALA A 410 -47.22 13.25 1.40
C ALA A 410 -47.00 11.73 1.25
N ASP A 411 -45.73 11.32 1.18
CA ASP A 411 -45.20 10.33 2.12
C ASP A 411 -43.66 10.36 2.15
N GLY A 412 -43.13 10.80 3.28
CA GLY A 412 -41.70 10.86 3.56
C GLY A 412 -41.16 9.50 3.98
N ALA A 413 -40.98 8.57 3.04
CA ALA A 413 -40.29 7.30 3.30
C ALA A 413 -39.64 6.65 2.06
N GLY A 414 -39.67 7.27 0.88
CA GLY A 414 -39.32 6.62 -0.39
C GLY A 414 -38.00 6.99 -1.07
N ALA A 415 -37.10 7.74 -0.43
CA ALA A 415 -35.86 8.23 -1.07
C ALA A 415 -34.59 7.41 -0.76
N VAL A 416 -34.71 6.21 -0.21
CA VAL A 416 -33.56 5.36 0.19
C VAL A 416 -33.28 4.23 -0.82
N GLY A 417 -34.16 4.00 -1.80
CA GLY A 417 -34.12 2.83 -2.68
C GLY A 417 -33.14 2.85 -3.86
N VAL A 418 -32.41 3.94 -4.13
CA VAL A 418 -31.57 4.06 -5.35
C VAL A 418 -30.07 4.30 -5.05
N LEU A 419 -29.61 4.07 -3.81
CA LEU A 419 -28.20 4.22 -3.40
C LEU A 419 -27.59 2.92 -2.84
N GLY A 420 -27.96 1.78 -3.42
CA GLY A 420 -27.53 0.44 -2.99
C GLY A 420 -26.02 0.22 -3.17
N GLY A 421 -25.30 0.05 -2.06
CA GLY A 421 -23.96 -0.53 -2.04
C GLY A 421 -23.03 -0.04 -0.92
N ILE A 422 -23.16 1.21 -0.46
CA ILE A 422 -22.30 1.77 0.60
C ILE A 422 -23.13 2.05 1.87
N PRO A 423 -22.82 1.45 3.03
CA PRO A 423 -23.45 1.80 4.29
C PRO A 423 -23.13 3.26 4.61
N LEU A 424 -24.18 4.07 4.68
CA LEU A 424 -24.09 5.47 5.09
C LEU A 424 -23.76 5.61 6.58
N GLY A 425 -23.78 4.52 7.35
CA GLY A 425 -23.59 4.47 8.80
C GLY A 425 -22.35 5.21 9.29
N PRO A 426 -21.12 4.85 8.86
CA PRO A 426 -19.90 5.50 9.33
C PRO A 426 -19.85 7.00 8.99
N SER A 427 -20.25 7.38 7.78
CA SER A 427 -20.31 8.79 7.36
C SER A 427 -21.33 9.60 8.16
N LEU A 428 -22.50 9.01 8.44
CA LEU A 428 -23.55 9.62 9.26
C LEU A 428 -23.09 9.79 10.71
N LEU A 429 -22.44 8.77 11.28
CA LEU A 429 -21.86 8.82 12.63
C LEU A 429 -20.77 9.90 12.72
N ALA A 430 -19.89 9.99 11.72
CA ALA A 430 -18.83 10.99 11.68
C ALA A 430 -19.40 12.42 11.56
N ALA A 431 -20.36 12.65 10.65
CA ALA A 431 -21.02 13.95 10.49
C ALA A 431 -21.82 14.35 11.74
N SER A 432 -22.55 13.41 12.34
CA SER A 432 -23.34 13.65 13.55
C SER A 432 -22.45 13.91 14.77
N ALA A 433 -21.30 13.24 14.89
CA ALA A 433 -20.31 13.53 15.92
C ALA A 433 -19.78 14.97 15.81
N VAL A 434 -19.43 15.44 14.61
CA VAL A 434 -19.00 16.83 14.39
C VAL A 434 -20.11 17.82 14.75
N ALA A 435 -21.35 17.55 14.32
CA ALA A 435 -22.50 18.39 14.65
C ALA A 435 -22.74 18.47 16.16
N LEU A 436 -22.66 17.32 16.85
CA LEU A 436 -22.83 17.22 18.30
C LEU A 436 -21.74 18.00 19.05
N VAL A 437 -20.46 17.88 18.64
CA VAL A 437 -19.36 18.68 19.19
C VAL A 437 -19.62 20.17 18.98
N ALA A 438 -19.97 20.59 17.76
CA ALA A 438 -20.25 21.99 17.46
C ALA A 438 -21.45 22.55 18.27
N MET A 439 -22.48 21.73 18.48
CA MET A 439 -23.66 22.08 19.28
C MET A 439 -23.35 22.25 20.76
N LEU A 440 -22.51 21.36 21.32
CA LEU A 440 -22.24 21.28 22.76
C LEU A 440 -21.11 22.20 23.25
N VAL A 441 -20.13 22.50 22.39
CA VAL A 441 -18.92 23.27 22.76
C VAL A 441 -19.26 24.62 23.42
N LEU A 442 -20.20 25.36 22.82
CA LEU A 442 -20.58 26.68 23.30
C LEU A 442 -21.41 26.66 24.59
N PRO A 443 -22.51 25.87 24.70
CA PRO A 443 -23.30 25.81 25.94
C PRO A 443 -22.49 25.25 27.11
N LEU A 444 -21.68 24.22 26.91
CA LEU A 444 -20.82 23.67 27.97
C LEU A 444 -19.84 24.73 28.48
N ARG A 445 -19.16 25.43 27.58
CA ARG A 445 -18.19 26.47 27.96
C ARG A 445 -18.86 27.65 28.67
N ALA A 446 -20.04 28.08 28.22
CA ALA A 446 -20.81 29.13 28.88
C ALA A 446 -21.21 28.73 30.31
N VAL A 447 -21.76 27.52 30.48
CA VAL A 447 -22.18 26.98 31.80
C VAL A 447 -20.98 26.84 32.75
N VAL A 448 -19.85 26.32 32.28
CA VAL A 448 -18.63 26.15 33.10
C VAL A 448 -18.09 27.51 33.57
N LEU A 449 -18.00 28.49 32.67
CA LEU A 449 -17.47 29.82 33.00
C LEU A 449 -18.38 30.60 33.95
N HIS A 450 -19.70 30.43 33.84
CA HIS A 450 -20.70 31.13 34.65
C HIS A 450 -21.15 30.34 35.90
N ARG A 451 -20.53 29.18 36.16
CA ARG A 451 -20.80 28.35 37.35
C ARG A 451 -20.32 28.98 38.65
N ARG A 452 -19.32 29.88 38.60
CA ARG A 452 -18.80 30.63 39.75
C ARG A 452 -19.04 32.13 39.54
N PRO A 453 -19.61 32.85 40.53
CA PRO A 453 -19.68 34.30 40.48
C PRO A 453 -18.27 34.88 40.44
N ARG A 454 -17.91 35.57 39.35
CA ARG A 454 -16.64 36.32 39.28
C ARG A 454 -16.88 37.70 39.88
N LEU A 455 -16.34 37.93 41.08
CA LEU A 455 -16.14 39.28 41.60
C LEU A 455 -15.19 40.00 40.63
N HIS A 456 -15.63 41.13 40.07
CA HIS A 456 -14.87 41.88 39.08
C HIS A 456 -13.52 42.32 39.67
N GLY A 457 -12.40 42.04 38.97
CA GLY A 457 -11.10 42.70 39.26
C GLY A 457 -9.85 41.83 39.39
N GLY A 458 -9.93 40.49 39.32
CA GLY A 458 -8.72 39.64 39.39
C GLY A 458 -7.88 39.72 38.11
N ARG A 459 -6.69 40.30 38.18
CA ARG A 459 -5.68 40.21 37.10
C ARG A 459 -5.19 38.76 36.98
N ASP A 460 -5.56 38.06 35.92
CA ASP A 460 -5.03 36.73 35.58
C ASP A 460 -3.62 36.87 34.98
N ASP A 461 -2.60 36.94 35.84
CA ASP A 461 -1.20 36.92 35.41
C ASP A 461 -0.72 35.47 35.25
N LEU A 462 -0.26 35.08 34.05
CA LEU A 462 0.30 33.74 33.79
C LEU A 462 1.51 33.42 34.68
N LEU A 463 2.20 34.45 35.16
CA LEU A 463 3.38 34.33 36.01
C LEU A 463 3.04 34.05 37.49
N THR A 464 1.80 34.30 37.93
CA THR A 464 1.37 34.17 39.34
C THR A 464 0.22 33.19 39.54
N ALA A 465 -0.45 32.75 38.47
CA ALA A 465 -1.53 31.77 38.51
C ALA A 465 -1.06 30.42 39.09
N ARG A 466 -1.61 30.02 40.24
CA ARG A 466 -1.38 28.67 40.80
C ARG A 466 -2.23 27.64 40.04
N PRO A 467 -1.66 26.51 39.58
CA PRO A 467 -2.42 25.45 38.96
C PRO A 467 -3.35 24.79 39.97
N SER A 468 -4.62 24.57 39.62
CA SER A 468 -5.59 23.92 40.50
C SER A 468 -5.31 22.41 40.60
N ARG A 469 -5.48 21.82 41.80
CA ARG A 469 -5.24 20.37 42.02
C ARG A 469 -6.02 19.48 41.05
N ARG A 470 -7.26 19.87 40.71
CA ARG A 470 -8.12 19.14 39.74
C ARG A 470 -7.56 19.16 38.33
N ARG A 471 -6.93 20.27 37.92
CA ARG A 471 -6.25 20.33 36.62
C ARG A 471 -5.09 19.35 36.61
N THR A 472 -4.22 19.37 37.63
CA THR A 472 -3.07 18.47 37.71
C THR A 472 -3.44 16.99 37.67
N VAL A 473 -4.52 16.59 38.36
CA VAL A 473 -5.03 15.20 38.31
C VAL A 473 -5.44 14.82 36.89
N LEU A 474 -6.12 15.72 36.16
CA LEU A 474 -6.51 15.51 34.77
C LEU A 474 -5.29 15.44 33.83
N GLU A 475 -4.28 16.30 34.03
CA GLU A 475 -3.03 16.26 33.25
C GLU A 475 -2.28 14.92 33.51
N LEU A 476 -2.24 14.45 34.76
CA LEU A 476 -1.62 13.16 35.14
C LEU A 476 -2.38 11.95 34.62
N THR A 477 -3.71 11.94 34.68
CA THR A 477 -4.50 10.82 34.12
C THR A 477 -4.32 10.73 32.62
N LEU A 478 -4.29 11.87 31.92
CA LEU A 478 -4.01 11.91 30.49
C LEU A 478 -2.59 11.42 30.16
N LEU A 479 -1.60 11.77 30.99
CA LEU A 479 -0.23 11.27 30.87
C LEU A 479 -0.17 9.74 31.02
N VAL A 480 -0.83 9.19 32.04
CA VAL A 480 -0.87 7.73 32.28
C VAL A 480 -1.54 7.00 31.12
N LEU A 481 -2.69 7.49 30.63
CA LEU A 481 -3.37 6.90 29.47
C LEU A 481 -2.50 6.89 28.22
N ALA A 482 -1.75 7.97 28.00
CA ALA A 482 -0.89 8.09 26.84
C ALA A 482 0.39 7.24 26.95
N VAL A 483 0.98 7.12 28.14
CA VAL A 483 2.06 6.14 28.39
C VAL A 483 1.54 4.72 28.17
N GLY A 484 0.33 4.40 28.66
CA GLY A 484 -0.33 3.12 28.41
C GLY A 484 -0.55 2.84 26.92
N ALA A 485 -0.98 3.83 26.14
CA ALA A 485 -1.15 3.70 24.69
C ALA A 485 0.18 3.45 23.95
N VAL A 486 1.25 4.16 24.32
CA VAL A 486 2.59 3.97 23.74
C VAL A 486 3.19 2.61 24.12
N VAL A 487 3.03 2.19 25.37
CA VAL A 487 3.50 0.88 25.85
C VAL A 487 2.70 -0.24 25.17
N SER A 488 1.38 -0.09 25.01
CA SER A 488 0.55 -1.05 24.28
C SER A 488 0.99 -1.18 22.81
N LEU A 489 1.24 -0.05 22.13
CA LEU A 489 1.79 -0.03 20.75
C LEU A 489 3.13 -0.78 20.66
N ARG A 490 4.01 -0.62 21.64
CA ARG A 490 5.33 -1.29 21.65
C ARG A 490 5.26 -2.77 21.97
N LEU A 491 4.35 -3.19 22.85
CA LEU A 491 4.25 -4.58 23.30
C LEU A 491 3.42 -5.45 22.35
N ARG A 492 2.38 -4.87 21.72
CA ARG A 492 1.43 -5.60 20.88
C ARG A 492 1.63 -5.37 19.38
N GLY A 493 2.37 -4.33 18.99
CA GLY A 493 2.53 -3.92 17.59
C GLY A 493 1.21 -3.42 16.99
N THR A 494 1.17 -3.24 15.67
CA THR A 494 -0.03 -2.82 14.92
C THR A 494 -0.87 -3.99 14.40
N GLY A 495 -0.51 -5.23 14.72
CA GLY A 495 -1.09 -6.43 14.10
C GLY A 495 -2.47 -6.85 14.61
N ASP A 496 -3.01 -6.20 15.65
CA ASP A 496 -4.31 -6.55 16.22
C ASP A 496 -5.34 -5.45 15.89
N SER A 497 -6.21 -5.73 14.91
CA SER A 497 -7.08 -4.77 14.21
C SER A 497 -8.23 -4.18 15.04
N GLY A 498 -8.17 -4.29 16.38
CA GLY A 498 -9.21 -3.85 17.30
C GLY A 498 -8.80 -2.78 18.32
N ASP A 499 -7.50 -2.52 18.50
CA ASP A 499 -7.04 -1.69 19.62
C ASP A 499 -6.91 -0.21 19.20
N HIS A 500 -8.04 0.50 19.07
CA HIS A 500 -8.10 1.92 18.67
C HIS A 500 -7.25 2.87 19.55
N LEU A 501 -6.88 2.44 20.76
CA LEU A 501 -5.96 3.13 21.66
C LEU A 501 -4.53 3.19 21.10
N VAL A 502 -4.09 2.12 20.45
CA VAL A 502 -2.77 1.99 19.82
C VAL A 502 -2.67 2.95 18.62
N SER A 503 -3.72 3.00 17.80
CA SER A 503 -3.80 3.91 16.64
C SER A 503 -3.89 5.40 17.02
N ALA A 504 -4.32 5.72 18.24
CA ALA A 504 -4.38 7.09 18.76
C ALA A 504 -3.06 7.57 19.42
N ALA A 505 -2.06 6.70 19.56
CA ALA A 505 -0.83 6.99 20.32
C ALA A 505 -0.07 8.26 19.86
N PRO A 506 0.13 8.54 18.55
CA PRO A 506 0.88 9.73 18.13
C PRO A 506 0.17 11.03 18.50
N VAL A 507 -1.17 11.02 18.47
CA VAL A 507 -1.99 12.16 18.85
C VAL A 507 -1.96 12.37 20.36
N LEU A 508 -1.99 11.29 21.15
CA LEU A 508 -1.82 11.35 22.59
C LEU A 508 -0.43 11.87 22.97
N VAL A 509 0.62 11.46 22.26
CA VAL A 509 1.99 12.01 22.43
C VAL A 509 2.02 13.51 22.09
N GLY A 510 1.43 13.92 20.96
CA GLY A 510 1.31 15.34 20.60
C GLY A 510 0.53 16.16 21.63
N LEU A 511 -0.54 15.58 22.20
CA LEU A 511 -1.36 16.18 23.23
C LEU A 511 -0.59 16.35 24.55
N ILE A 512 0.12 15.32 25.01
CA ILE A 512 1.01 15.43 26.18
C ILE A 512 2.04 16.53 25.95
N ALA A 513 2.71 16.51 24.79
CA ALA A 513 3.80 17.41 24.56
C ALA A 513 3.33 18.86 24.48
N ALA A 514 2.14 19.11 23.93
CA ALA A 514 1.51 20.41 24.00
C ALA A 514 1.19 20.83 25.46
N MET A 515 0.73 19.92 26.32
CA MET A 515 0.51 20.21 27.75
C MET A 515 1.81 20.49 28.50
N VAL A 516 2.87 19.75 28.23
CA VAL A 516 4.21 19.97 28.78
C VAL A 516 4.76 21.31 28.29
N LEU A 517 4.62 21.62 27.00
CA LEU A 517 5.07 22.89 26.42
C LEU A 517 4.35 24.09 27.03
N VAL A 518 3.04 23.98 27.26
CA VAL A 518 2.25 24.96 28.03
C VAL A 518 2.81 25.17 29.44
N ARG A 519 3.29 24.09 30.07
CA ARG A 519 3.85 24.16 31.42
C ARG A 519 5.24 24.79 31.45
N ILE A 520 6.04 24.54 30.42
CA ILE A 520 7.40 25.08 30.27
C ILE A 520 7.37 26.52 29.76
N TYR A 521 6.37 26.92 28.97
CA TYR A 521 6.17 28.26 28.39
C TYR A 521 6.53 29.47 29.30
N PRO A 522 6.14 29.51 30.60
CA PRO A 522 6.51 30.62 31.48
C PRO A 522 8.01 30.72 31.82
N LEU A 523 8.79 29.65 31.70
CA LEU A 523 10.23 29.62 32.05
C LEU A 523 11.12 30.44 31.08
N PRO A 524 11.08 30.24 29.75
CA PRO A 524 11.88 31.02 28.81
C PRO A 524 11.48 32.50 28.81
N LEU A 525 10.20 32.82 29.00
CA LEU A 525 9.74 34.20 29.16
C LEU A 525 10.32 34.88 30.42
N ARG A 526 10.47 34.13 31.53
CA ARG A 526 11.14 34.63 32.75
C ARG A 526 12.64 34.85 32.54
N TRP A 527 13.29 33.97 31.76
CA TRP A 527 14.70 34.10 31.41
C TRP A 527 14.96 35.30 30.50
N LEU A 528 14.18 35.45 29.43
CA LEU A 528 14.30 36.56 28.47
C LEU A 528 13.82 37.91 29.03
N GLY A 529 12.91 37.91 30.01
CA GLY A 529 12.43 39.12 30.68
C GLY A 529 13.50 39.87 31.48
N ARG A 530 14.53 39.16 31.98
CA ARG A 530 15.64 39.77 32.75
C ARG A 530 16.59 40.64 31.90
N PRO A 531 17.12 40.17 30.76
CA PRO A 531 17.95 40.99 29.88
C PRO A 531 17.13 42.02 29.09
N ALA A 532 15.84 41.77 28.82
CA ALA A 532 15.00 42.73 28.08
C ALA A 532 14.81 44.07 28.81
N ARG A 533 15.00 44.13 30.15
CA ARG A 533 15.02 45.39 30.91
C ARG A 533 16.24 46.27 30.58
N ARG A 534 17.27 45.71 29.93
CA ARG A 534 18.50 46.42 29.54
C ARG A 534 18.47 46.91 28.08
N LEU A 535 17.45 46.55 27.30
CA LEU A 535 17.34 46.97 25.89
C LEU A 535 16.91 48.44 25.78
N ARG A 536 17.58 49.20 24.90
CA ARG A 536 17.21 50.59 24.59
C ARG A 536 15.98 50.62 23.66
N GLY A 537 14.95 51.40 24.04
CA GLY A 537 13.75 51.64 23.25
C GLY A 537 12.46 51.00 23.80
N ALA A 538 11.30 51.60 23.52
CA ALA A 538 10.03 51.22 24.14
C ALA A 538 9.41 49.92 23.58
N VAL A 539 9.64 49.56 22.32
CA VAL A 539 8.85 48.51 21.64
C VAL A 539 9.25 47.08 22.06
N GLY A 540 10.54 46.78 22.15
CA GLY A 540 11.04 45.44 22.49
C GLY A 540 10.68 44.98 23.91
N PRO A 541 10.98 45.77 24.96
CA PRO A 541 10.61 45.46 26.33
C PRO A 541 9.10 45.37 26.55
N LEU A 542 8.31 46.23 25.88
CA LEU A 542 6.85 46.23 26.00
C LEU A 542 6.21 45.04 25.29
N ALA A 543 6.75 44.59 24.15
CA ALA A 543 6.33 43.37 23.47
C ALA A 543 6.55 42.14 24.35
N LEU A 544 7.74 42.01 24.94
CA LEU A 544 8.11 40.86 25.77
C LEU A 544 7.34 40.82 27.09
N ALA A 545 7.15 41.98 27.73
CA ALA A 545 6.32 42.10 28.93
C ALA A 545 4.84 41.78 28.66
N ARG A 546 4.35 42.01 27.43
CA ARG A 546 2.98 41.66 27.05
C ARG A 546 2.82 40.18 26.71
N ALA A 547 3.81 39.58 26.06
CA ALA A 547 3.84 38.13 25.78
C ALA A 547 3.82 37.28 27.08
N GLY A 548 4.38 37.80 28.18
CA GLY A 548 4.33 37.17 29.50
C GLY A 548 3.06 37.42 30.32
N ARG A 549 2.25 38.43 29.96
CA ARG A 549 1.02 38.83 30.65
C ARG A 549 -0.26 38.53 29.87
N SER A 550 -0.17 38.05 28.63
CA SER A 550 -1.33 37.70 27.82
C SER A 550 -2.12 36.56 28.48
N SER A 551 -3.43 36.68 28.50
CA SER A 551 -4.36 35.80 29.21
C SER A 551 -4.20 34.30 28.84
N SER A 552 -4.66 33.42 29.75
CA SER A 552 -4.72 31.96 29.60
C SER A 552 -5.35 31.44 28.29
N THR A 553 -5.98 32.34 27.53
CA THR A 553 -6.57 32.18 26.20
C THR A 553 -5.56 31.77 25.10
N GLY A 554 -4.25 32.04 25.26
CA GLY A 554 -3.21 31.68 24.28
C GLY A 554 -2.90 30.16 24.17
N MET A 555 -3.44 29.35 25.07
CA MET A 555 -3.12 27.91 25.18
C MET A 555 -3.77 27.03 24.10
N LEU A 556 -5.03 27.31 23.73
CA LEU A 556 -5.74 26.54 22.69
C LEU A 556 -5.15 26.72 21.28
N PRO A 557 -4.76 27.94 20.82
CA PRO A 557 -4.08 28.09 19.55
C PRO A 557 -2.72 27.38 19.50
N LEU A 558 -1.95 27.45 20.58
CA LEU A 558 -0.66 26.75 20.69
C LEU A 558 -0.87 25.24 20.61
N LEU A 559 -1.88 24.71 21.30
CA LEU A 559 -2.29 23.31 21.23
C LEU A 559 -2.65 22.89 19.80
N ALA A 560 -3.49 23.67 19.11
CA ALA A 560 -3.89 23.39 17.73
C ALA A 560 -2.70 23.38 16.77
N LEU A 561 -1.80 24.36 16.90
CA LEU A 561 -0.60 24.48 16.06
C LEU A 561 0.37 23.32 16.30
N VAL A 562 0.64 22.97 17.55
CA VAL A 562 1.53 21.85 17.91
C VAL A 562 0.95 20.53 17.40
N LEU A 563 -0.34 20.28 17.59
CA LEU A 563 -0.99 19.07 17.08
C LEU A 563 -0.92 19.01 15.54
N ALA A 564 -1.27 20.09 14.85
CA ALA A 564 -1.23 20.15 13.39
C ALA A 564 0.20 19.93 12.84
N LEU A 565 1.20 20.59 13.44
CA LEU A 565 2.62 20.44 13.08
C LEU A 565 3.12 19.03 13.35
N THR A 566 2.75 18.44 14.48
CA THR A 566 3.16 17.08 14.84
C THR A 566 2.57 16.07 13.86
N THR A 567 1.27 16.18 13.54
CA THR A 567 0.62 15.32 12.55
C THR A 567 1.24 15.47 11.17
N ALA A 568 1.56 16.70 10.74
CA ALA A 568 2.19 16.96 9.45
C ALA A 568 3.64 16.41 9.38
N ALA A 569 4.44 16.64 10.42
CA ALA A 569 5.82 16.18 10.47
C ALA A 569 5.93 14.65 10.54
N PHE A 570 5.07 14.02 11.35
CA PHE A 570 4.99 12.56 11.41
C PHE A 570 4.51 12.00 10.06
N GLY A 571 3.43 12.56 9.48
CA GLY A 571 2.93 12.13 8.17
C GLY A 571 3.96 12.27 7.05
N GLY A 572 4.69 13.39 7.01
CA GLY A 572 5.78 13.58 6.05
C GLY A 572 6.92 12.57 6.23
N SER A 573 7.32 12.29 7.47
CA SER A 573 8.35 11.29 7.76
C SER A 573 7.94 9.87 7.39
N VAL A 574 6.65 9.51 7.58
CA VAL A 574 6.11 8.22 7.14
C VAL A 574 6.10 8.13 5.62
N LEU A 575 5.64 9.16 4.90
CA LEU A 575 5.66 9.19 3.43
C LEU A 575 7.08 9.07 2.87
N ALA A 576 8.04 9.80 3.46
CA ALA A 576 9.45 9.70 3.09
C ALA A 576 10.04 8.32 3.41
N GLY A 577 9.69 7.74 4.55
CA GLY A 577 10.10 6.38 4.94
C GLY A 577 9.55 5.30 4.01
N VAL A 578 8.29 5.42 3.57
CA VAL A 578 7.69 4.53 2.58
C VAL A 578 8.42 4.63 1.24
N ALA A 579 8.74 5.85 0.80
CA ALA A 579 9.48 6.07 -0.44
C ALA A 579 10.88 5.43 -0.37
N ASP A 580 11.62 5.61 0.73
CA ASP A 580 12.94 4.99 0.94
C ASP A 580 12.84 3.45 1.01
N ALA A 581 11.80 2.92 1.67
CA ALA A 581 11.58 1.49 1.75
C ALA A 581 11.23 0.86 0.39
N ARG A 582 10.42 1.52 -0.45
CA ARG A 582 10.16 1.09 -1.85
C ARG A 582 11.43 1.16 -2.70
N ASP A 583 12.22 2.22 -2.54
CA ASP A 583 13.50 2.35 -3.24
C ASP A 583 14.49 1.26 -2.85
N ARG A 584 14.51 0.87 -1.58
CA ARG A 584 15.30 -0.24 -1.07
C ARG A 584 14.74 -1.58 -1.57
N ALA A 585 13.42 -1.79 -1.57
CA ALA A 585 12.78 -2.98 -2.13
C ALA A 585 13.13 -3.22 -3.59
N ALA A 586 13.01 -2.17 -4.42
CA ALA A 586 13.34 -2.25 -5.84
C ALA A 586 14.82 -2.58 -6.06
N LEU A 587 15.70 -2.07 -5.20
CA LEU A 587 17.12 -2.43 -5.19
C LEU A 587 17.34 -3.89 -4.78
N LEU A 588 16.62 -4.42 -3.78
CA LEU A 588 16.74 -5.81 -3.35
C LEU A 588 16.21 -6.80 -4.41
N SER A 589 15.15 -6.41 -5.15
CA SER A 589 14.59 -7.23 -6.24
C SER A 589 15.53 -7.33 -7.44
N THR A 590 16.21 -6.24 -7.78
CA THR A 590 17.09 -6.16 -8.96
C THR A 590 18.58 -6.41 -8.63
N GLY A 591 19.02 -6.21 -7.39
CA GLY A 591 20.43 -6.27 -7.00
C GLY A 591 21.28 -5.06 -7.44
N GLY A 592 20.76 -4.20 -8.31
CA GLY A 592 21.45 -3.07 -8.93
C GLY A 592 20.48 -2.01 -9.46
N ASP A 593 20.87 -1.25 -10.49
CA ASP A 593 19.97 -0.33 -11.19
C ASP A 593 19.20 -1.05 -12.32
N ALA A 594 19.78 -2.11 -12.88
CA ALA A 594 19.11 -3.06 -13.75
C ALA A 594 19.67 -4.48 -13.56
N ARG A 595 18.84 -5.49 -13.86
CA ARG A 595 19.21 -6.90 -13.87
C ARG A 595 18.80 -7.54 -15.19
N ILE A 596 19.69 -8.37 -15.71
CA ILE A 596 19.47 -9.13 -16.94
C ILE A 596 19.61 -10.60 -16.58
N ASP A 597 18.55 -11.37 -16.69
CA ASP A 597 18.51 -12.80 -16.40
C ASP A 597 17.70 -13.56 -17.46
N GLY A 598 17.94 -14.87 -17.57
CA GLY A 598 17.28 -15.74 -18.55
C GLY A 598 15.80 -15.92 -18.25
N SER A 599 14.97 -16.10 -19.28
CA SER A 599 13.54 -16.42 -19.13
C SER A 599 13.28 -17.80 -18.53
N VAL A 600 14.28 -18.68 -18.60
CA VAL A 600 14.31 -19.99 -17.95
C VAL A 600 15.50 -20.00 -17.01
N GLU A 601 15.33 -20.56 -15.80
CA GLU A 601 16.43 -20.77 -14.87
C GLU A 601 17.58 -21.48 -15.60
N TRP A 602 18.82 -21.09 -15.30
CA TRP A 602 20.05 -21.69 -15.84
C TRP A 602 20.41 -21.39 -17.30
N THR A 603 19.74 -20.43 -17.94
CA THR A 603 20.16 -19.99 -19.28
C THR A 603 21.53 -19.29 -19.19
N PRO A 604 22.60 -19.81 -19.82
CA PRO A 604 23.91 -19.16 -19.81
C PRO A 604 23.90 -17.91 -20.67
N LEU A 605 24.66 -16.88 -20.25
CA LEU A 605 24.80 -15.62 -20.98
C LEU A 605 25.47 -15.87 -22.34
N PRO A 606 24.88 -15.38 -23.45
CA PRO A 606 25.49 -15.50 -24.76
C PRO A 606 26.82 -14.71 -24.84
N ALA A 607 27.76 -15.25 -25.61
CA ALA A 607 29.05 -14.62 -25.84
C ALA A 607 28.89 -13.19 -26.40
N GLY A 608 29.62 -12.23 -25.84
CA GLY A 608 29.60 -10.83 -26.27
C GLY A 608 28.45 -9.98 -25.70
N LEU A 609 27.52 -10.55 -24.93
CA LEU A 609 26.44 -9.78 -24.31
C LEU A 609 26.98 -8.79 -23.27
N THR A 610 27.92 -9.25 -22.45
CA THR A 610 28.58 -8.45 -21.39
C THR A 610 29.21 -7.18 -21.96
N GLU A 611 29.93 -7.28 -23.09
CA GLU A 611 30.57 -6.17 -23.79
C GLU A 611 29.54 -5.23 -24.41
N THR A 612 28.46 -5.78 -24.98
CA THR A 612 27.37 -5.00 -25.58
C THR A 612 26.65 -4.15 -24.51
N VAL A 613 26.36 -4.75 -23.36
CA VAL A 613 25.77 -4.05 -22.21
C VAL A 613 26.73 -3.00 -21.66
N ARG A 614 28.03 -3.30 -21.56
CA ARG A 614 29.06 -2.32 -21.14
C ARG A 614 29.10 -1.07 -22.02
N GLY A 615 28.88 -1.24 -23.33
CA GLY A 615 28.87 -0.14 -24.31
C GLY A 615 27.59 0.70 -24.32
N THR A 616 26.56 0.31 -23.55
CA THR A 616 25.29 1.04 -23.51
C THR A 616 25.43 2.32 -22.69
N ALA A 617 24.92 3.44 -23.22
CA ALA A 617 24.98 4.73 -22.54
C ALA A 617 24.30 4.68 -21.16
N GLY A 618 24.98 5.23 -20.14
CA GLY A 618 24.48 5.25 -18.76
C GLY A 618 24.93 4.06 -17.89
N VAL A 619 25.47 2.98 -18.48
CA VAL A 619 26.08 1.88 -17.72
C VAL A 619 27.41 2.35 -17.12
N ARG A 620 27.59 2.17 -15.80
CA ARG A 620 28.81 2.55 -15.06
C ARG A 620 29.67 1.36 -14.67
N ASP A 621 29.05 0.32 -14.11
CA ASP A 621 29.72 -0.92 -13.71
C ASP A 621 28.75 -2.09 -13.90
N LEU A 622 29.30 -3.28 -14.12
CA LEU A 622 28.56 -4.50 -14.32
C LEU A 622 29.24 -5.67 -13.64
N ALA A 623 28.45 -6.60 -13.09
CA ALA A 623 28.93 -7.84 -12.51
C ALA A 623 28.20 -9.02 -13.14
N ALA A 624 28.95 -9.92 -13.77
CA ALA A 624 28.43 -11.19 -14.24
C ALA A 624 28.42 -12.19 -13.08
N VAL A 625 27.29 -12.85 -12.89
CA VAL A 625 27.08 -13.81 -11.81
C VAL A 625 26.53 -15.12 -12.36
N GLN A 626 27.05 -16.22 -11.84
CA GLN A 626 26.53 -17.56 -12.07
C GLN A 626 25.66 -17.92 -10.87
N ILE A 627 24.35 -17.97 -11.08
CA ILE A 627 23.38 -18.35 -10.05
C ILE A 627 22.85 -19.73 -10.38
N GLU A 628 22.97 -20.61 -9.40
CA GLU A 628 22.58 -22.01 -9.43
C GLU A 628 21.61 -22.25 -8.27
N TYR A 629 20.32 -22.44 -8.59
CA TYR A 629 19.25 -22.60 -7.60
C TYR A 629 19.11 -24.05 -7.13
N GLY A 630 18.67 -24.26 -5.90
CA GLY A 630 18.30 -25.59 -5.41
C GLY A 630 19.48 -26.52 -5.06
N VAL A 631 20.70 -26.00 -4.88
CA VAL A 631 21.85 -26.82 -4.45
C VAL A 631 21.60 -27.39 -3.07
N ALA A 632 21.64 -28.72 -2.95
CA ALA A 632 21.49 -29.40 -1.67
C ALA A 632 22.71 -29.14 -0.78
N LEU A 633 22.45 -28.71 0.47
CA LEU A 633 23.50 -28.42 1.44
C LEU A 633 23.72 -29.61 2.39
N PRO A 634 24.97 -30.11 2.50
CA PRO A 634 25.30 -31.15 3.46
C PRO A 634 25.12 -30.64 4.90
N SER A 635 25.00 -31.57 5.85
CA SER A 635 25.08 -31.30 7.29
C SER A 635 26.24 -32.08 7.88
N HIS A 636 26.78 -31.61 9.00
CA HIS A 636 27.75 -32.37 9.77
C HIS A 636 27.11 -33.68 10.30
N GLU A 637 27.81 -34.81 10.19
CA GLU A 637 27.29 -36.14 10.55
C GLU A 637 26.77 -36.17 12.00
N GLY A 638 25.53 -36.68 12.18
CA GLY A 638 24.94 -36.93 13.51
C GLY A 638 23.65 -36.17 13.84
N THR A 639 23.14 -35.32 12.96
CA THR A 639 21.81 -34.69 13.14
C THR A 639 20.80 -35.20 12.11
N ILE A 640 19.59 -35.56 12.56
CA ILE A 640 18.41 -35.81 11.72
C ILE A 640 17.94 -34.46 11.15
N ALA A 641 18.79 -33.83 10.35
CA ALA A 641 18.60 -32.48 9.88
C ALA A 641 17.67 -32.52 8.66
N ARG A 642 16.66 -31.65 8.64
CA ARG A 642 15.78 -31.51 7.48
C ARG A 642 16.62 -31.21 6.22
N PRO A 643 16.23 -31.72 5.04
CA PRO A 643 16.85 -31.32 3.77
C PRO A 643 16.84 -29.79 3.67
N MET A 644 17.96 -29.20 3.28
CA MET A 644 18.11 -27.77 3.05
C MET A 644 18.79 -27.59 1.71
N SER A 645 18.28 -26.69 0.89
CA SER A 645 18.93 -26.22 -0.33
C SER A 645 19.09 -24.72 -0.29
N ALA A 646 20.11 -24.20 -0.98
CA ALA A 646 20.36 -22.78 -1.12
C ALA A 646 21.00 -22.48 -2.48
N PRO A 647 20.74 -21.32 -3.09
CA PRO A 647 21.47 -20.86 -4.25
C PRO A 647 22.98 -20.81 -4.04
N LEU A 648 23.72 -21.43 -4.95
CA LEU A 648 25.15 -21.21 -5.13
C LEU A 648 25.34 -20.05 -6.10
N VAL A 649 26.16 -19.08 -5.70
CA VAL A 649 26.44 -17.89 -6.49
C VAL A 649 27.93 -17.79 -6.75
N GLY A 650 28.33 -18.02 -8.01
CA GLY A 650 29.69 -17.77 -8.49
C GLY A 650 29.85 -16.31 -8.95
N VAL A 651 30.81 -15.60 -8.36
CA VAL A 651 31.06 -14.19 -8.68
C VAL A 651 32.53 -13.91 -8.99
N GLU A 652 32.77 -12.85 -9.75
CA GLU A 652 34.09 -12.21 -9.80
C GLU A 652 34.21 -11.26 -8.59
N PRO A 653 35.08 -11.52 -7.60
CA PRO A 653 35.07 -10.80 -6.33
C PRO A 653 35.27 -9.29 -6.46
N ALA A 654 36.15 -8.84 -7.35
CA ALA A 654 36.47 -7.41 -7.48
C ALA A 654 35.31 -6.59 -8.06
N SER A 655 34.66 -7.06 -9.13
CA SER A 655 33.51 -6.38 -9.72
C SER A 655 32.27 -6.46 -8.83
N TYR A 656 32.06 -7.61 -8.19
CA TYR A 656 30.93 -7.82 -7.29
C TYR A 656 31.02 -6.98 -6.00
N THR A 657 32.20 -6.90 -5.37
CA THR A 657 32.41 -6.04 -4.20
C THR A 657 32.19 -4.57 -4.52
N ARG A 658 32.69 -4.06 -5.67
CA ARG A 658 32.43 -2.66 -6.09
C ARG A 658 30.94 -2.38 -6.25
N LEU A 659 30.20 -3.34 -6.82
CA LEU A 659 28.75 -3.24 -6.94
C LEU A 659 28.09 -3.21 -5.56
N ALA A 660 28.44 -4.13 -4.67
CA ALA A 660 27.90 -4.22 -3.30
C ALA A 660 28.22 -2.97 -2.45
N GLU A 661 29.42 -2.39 -2.58
CA GLU A 661 29.80 -1.15 -1.91
C GLU A 661 29.01 0.06 -2.42
N ARG A 662 28.81 0.14 -3.74
CA ARG A 662 28.08 1.25 -4.38
C ARG A 662 26.60 1.23 -4.04
N THR A 663 25.99 0.05 -4.00
CA THR A 663 24.58 -0.12 -3.63
C THR A 663 24.37 -0.14 -2.12
N GLY A 664 25.45 -0.28 -1.33
CA GLY A 664 25.39 -0.49 0.12
C GLY A 664 24.75 -1.83 0.50
N PHE A 665 24.73 -2.79 -0.42
CA PHE A 665 24.02 -4.05 -0.28
C PHE A 665 25.00 -5.22 -0.09
N GLY A 666 25.26 -5.56 1.17
CA GLY A 666 26.11 -6.70 1.55
C GLY A 666 27.61 -6.57 1.20
N PRO A 667 28.29 -5.42 1.44
CA PRO A 667 29.69 -5.28 1.08
C PRO A 667 30.60 -6.25 1.86
N PHE A 668 31.65 -6.72 1.20
CA PHE A 668 32.69 -7.55 1.78
C PHE A 668 34.03 -7.32 1.06
N PRO A 669 35.17 -7.44 1.77
CA PRO A 669 36.48 -7.31 1.13
C PRO A 669 36.72 -8.47 0.16
N ALA A 670 37.09 -8.15 -1.09
CA ALA A 670 37.25 -9.13 -2.17
C ALA A 670 38.28 -10.22 -1.84
N GLU A 671 39.24 -9.93 -0.96
CA GLU A 671 40.26 -10.86 -0.45
C GLU A 671 39.67 -12.12 0.22
N LEU A 672 38.45 -12.03 0.77
CA LEU A 672 37.78 -13.20 1.37
C LEU A 672 37.46 -14.28 0.34
N LEU A 673 37.21 -13.91 -0.91
CA LEU A 673 36.95 -14.85 -2.01
C LEU A 673 38.16 -14.94 -2.95
N ALA A 674 39.39 -14.85 -2.43
CA ALA A 674 40.60 -15.00 -3.23
C ALA A 674 40.59 -16.33 -4.00
N SER A 675 40.97 -16.28 -5.28
CA SER A 675 41.00 -17.47 -6.14
C SER A 675 42.05 -18.47 -5.65
N THR A 676 41.68 -19.74 -5.69
CA THR A 676 42.56 -20.88 -5.43
C THR A 676 43.34 -21.31 -6.67
N GLY A 677 43.01 -20.77 -7.85
CA GLY A 677 43.71 -21.00 -9.12
C GLY A 677 43.45 -22.37 -9.74
N LYS A 678 42.53 -23.17 -9.18
CA LYS A 678 42.27 -24.58 -9.54
C LYS A 678 40.87 -24.82 -10.15
N GLY A 679 40.30 -23.85 -10.87
CA GLY A 679 39.00 -24.01 -11.55
C GLY A 679 39.10 -24.40 -13.03
N GLY A 680 37.95 -24.51 -13.69
CA GLY A 680 37.81 -24.85 -15.13
C GLY A 680 37.70 -26.35 -15.42
N GLU A 681 37.53 -26.71 -16.70
CA GLU A 681 37.29 -28.10 -17.13
C GLU A 681 38.44 -29.06 -16.75
N ALA A 682 39.67 -28.56 -16.69
CA ALA A 682 40.83 -29.33 -16.24
C ALA A 682 40.74 -29.76 -14.76
N ALA A 683 39.91 -29.09 -13.96
CA ALA A 683 39.70 -29.38 -12.54
C ALA A 683 38.55 -30.36 -12.27
N THR A 684 37.97 -30.98 -13.31
CA THR A 684 36.83 -31.91 -13.17
C THR A 684 37.17 -33.12 -12.29
N ALA A 685 38.42 -33.56 -12.27
CA ALA A 685 38.89 -34.66 -11.43
C ALA A 685 39.29 -34.24 -9.99
N ASP A 686 39.39 -32.94 -9.69
CA ASP A 686 39.80 -32.42 -8.37
C ASP A 686 38.56 -32.02 -7.54
N THR A 687 37.89 -33.02 -6.98
CA THR A 687 36.72 -32.85 -6.10
C THR A 687 37.12 -32.48 -4.66
N GLY A 688 38.38 -32.70 -4.28
CA GLY A 688 38.91 -32.43 -2.94
C GLY A 688 39.26 -30.96 -2.66
N ARG A 689 39.21 -30.10 -3.69
CA ARG A 689 39.55 -28.68 -3.57
C ARG A 689 38.62 -27.95 -2.58
N VAL A 690 39.20 -27.05 -1.78
CA VAL A 690 38.46 -26.26 -0.79
C VAL A 690 38.33 -24.82 -1.26
N LEU A 691 37.10 -24.38 -1.54
CA LEU A 691 36.77 -23.02 -1.92
C LEU A 691 36.40 -22.18 -0.70
N PRO A 692 36.94 -20.96 -0.56
CA PRO A 692 36.43 -20.01 0.40
C PRO A 692 35.03 -19.54 -0.03
N ALA A 693 34.10 -19.47 0.93
CA ALA A 693 32.74 -18.98 0.67
C ALA A 693 32.23 -18.00 1.71
N ILE A 694 31.35 -17.10 1.25
CA ILE A 694 30.54 -16.25 2.11
C ILE A 694 29.11 -16.81 2.12
N ALA A 695 28.59 -17.09 3.30
CA ALA A 695 27.29 -17.74 3.47
C ALA A 695 26.28 -16.84 4.20
N SER A 696 24.99 -17.10 3.99
CA SER A 696 23.95 -16.55 4.88
C SER A 696 24.03 -17.17 6.28
N PRO A 697 23.46 -16.55 7.34
CA PRO A 697 23.55 -17.07 8.70
C PRO A 697 23.09 -18.52 8.85
N SER A 698 21.95 -18.89 8.26
CA SER A 698 21.42 -20.26 8.32
C SER A 698 22.28 -21.26 7.54
N VAL A 699 22.86 -20.85 6.41
CA VAL A 699 23.79 -21.70 5.63
C VAL A 699 25.12 -21.88 6.37
N ALA A 700 25.61 -20.83 7.04
CA ALA A 700 26.82 -20.88 7.85
C ALA A 700 26.65 -21.81 9.07
N GLU A 701 25.49 -21.76 9.73
CA GLU A 701 25.14 -22.70 10.81
C GLU A 701 25.05 -24.14 10.30
N ARG A 702 24.47 -24.34 9.11
CA ARG A 702 24.33 -25.65 8.47
C ARG A 702 25.68 -26.28 8.10
N LEU A 703 26.57 -25.50 7.47
CA LEU A 703 27.87 -25.98 6.99
C LEU A 703 28.93 -26.03 8.10
N GLY A 704 28.79 -25.24 9.15
CA GLY A 704 29.77 -25.17 10.23
C GLY A 704 31.12 -24.59 9.78
N ARG A 705 32.20 -25.01 10.48
CA ARG A 705 33.57 -24.47 10.26
C ARG A 705 34.48 -25.38 9.44
N GLU A 706 34.10 -26.65 9.27
CA GLU A 706 34.86 -27.64 8.53
C GLU A 706 34.53 -27.60 7.03
N PRO A 707 35.48 -27.90 6.13
CA PRO A 707 35.20 -28.00 4.71
C PRO A 707 34.23 -29.15 4.40
N LEU A 708 33.09 -28.84 3.80
CA LEU A 708 32.08 -29.82 3.40
C LEU A 708 31.92 -29.87 1.88
N GLU A 709 31.64 -31.06 1.36
CA GLU A 709 31.47 -31.30 -0.07
C GLU A 709 30.10 -30.84 -0.57
N VAL A 710 30.11 -30.04 -1.63
CA VAL A 710 28.92 -29.53 -2.30
C VAL A 710 28.93 -30.06 -3.73
N VAL A 711 27.80 -30.66 -4.13
CA VAL A 711 27.57 -31.18 -5.48
C VAL A 711 26.65 -30.19 -6.19
N ALA A 712 27.14 -29.62 -7.28
CA ALA A 712 26.47 -28.58 -8.05
C ALA A 712 26.71 -28.81 -9.56
N ALA A 713 25.85 -28.26 -10.41
CA ALA A 713 26.05 -28.20 -11.86
C ALA A 713 27.34 -27.45 -12.23
N ALA A 714 27.75 -26.48 -11.38
CA ALA A 714 29.06 -25.82 -11.47
C ALA A 714 30.26 -26.74 -11.19
N GLY A 715 30.04 -27.97 -10.72
CA GLY A 715 31.01 -28.99 -10.38
C GLY A 715 30.93 -29.45 -8.92
N THR A 716 31.69 -30.48 -8.57
CA THR A 716 31.83 -30.98 -7.19
C THR A 716 33.09 -30.41 -6.55
N PHE A 717 32.95 -29.83 -5.35
CA PHE A 717 34.05 -29.23 -4.60
C PHE A 717 33.71 -29.12 -3.12
N ARG A 718 34.71 -28.89 -2.26
CA ARG A 718 34.51 -28.60 -0.84
C ARG A 718 34.44 -27.10 -0.60
N VAL A 719 33.60 -26.68 0.34
CA VAL A 719 33.42 -25.27 0.68
C VAL A 719 33.73 -25.02 2.15
N LYS A 720 34.47 -23.95 2.43
CA LYS A 720 34.75 -23.46 3.78
C LYS A 720 34.21 -22.05 3.95
N VAL A 721 33.35 -21.84 4.94
CA VAL A 721 32.76 -20.53 5.24
C VAL A 721 33.83 -19.62 5.86
N VAL A 722 34.17 -18.53 5.16
CA VAL A 722 35.16 -17.52 5.58
C VAL A 722 34.51 -16.19 5.97
N GLY A 723 33.22 -16.02 5.67
CA GLY A 723 32.45 -14.86 6.06
C GLY A 723 30.95 -15.15 6.11
N VAL A 724 30.23 -14.40 6.94
CA VAL A 724 28.78 -14.49 7.04
C VAL A 724 28.17 -13.14 6.66
N ARG A 725 27.17 -13.15 5.77
CA ARG A 725 26.44 -11.96 5.34
C ARG A 725 24.95 -12.24 5.30
N ALA A 726 24.14 -11.34 5.84
CA ALA A 726 22.68 -11.51 5.88
C ALA A 726 22.02 -11.34 4.50
N ALA A 727 22.67 -10.65 3.56
CA ALA A 727 22.12 -10.41 2.23
C ALA A 727 23.21 -10.17 1.17
N THR A 728 22.84 -10.35 -0.09
CA THR A 728 23.76 -10.24 -1.25
C THR A 728 23.01 -9.76 -2.50
N PRO A 729 23.63 -8.94 -3.38
CA PRO A 729 23.02 -8.45 -4.63
C PRO A 729 22.47 -9.51 -5.59
N ALA A 730 22.99 -10.74 -5.56
CA ALA A 730 22.67 -11.76 -6.54
C ALA A 730 21.30 -12.44 -6.34
N VAL A 731 20.81 -12.56 -5.10
CA VAL A 731 19.61 -13.33 -4.76
C VAL A 731 18.61 -12.52 -3.91
N ARG A 732 17.32 -12.89 -3.99
CA ARG A 732 16.19 -12.10 -3.46
C ARG A 732 15.72 -12.64 -2.11
N GLY A 733 16.44 -12.30 -1.03
CA GLY A 733 16.03 -12.66 0.34
C GLY A 733 16.18 -14.15 0.70
N GLU A 734 16.68 -14.96 -0.23
CA GLU A 734 17.02 -16.37 -0.04
C GLU A 734 18.32 -16.53 0.77
N ASP A 735 18.42 -17.67 1.44
CA ASP A 735 19.68 -18.16 1.97
C ASP A 735 20.66 -18.43 0.81
N PHE A 736 21.96 -18.17 0.99
CA PHE A 736 22.89 -18.23 -0.14
C PHE A 736 24.29 -18.71 0.25
N LEU A 737 25.02 -19.19 -0.76
CA LEU A 737 26.42 -19.53 -0.70
C LEU A 737 27.18 -18.85 -1.84
N LEU A 738 28.04 -17.88 -1.52
CA LEU A 738 28.80 -17.07 -2.47
C LEU A 738 30.24 -17.60 -2.57
N VAL A 739 30.71 -17.90 -3.78
CA VAL A 739 32.06 -18.41 -4.07
C VAL A 739 32.72 -17.64 -5.22
N ASN A 740 34.03 -17.79 -5.36
CA ASN A 740 34.74 -17.25 -6.52
C ASN A 740 34.41 -18.06 -7.78
N GLY A 741 33.78 -17.41 -8.77
CA GLY A 741 33.39 -18.04 -10.04
C GLY A 741 34.58 -18.54 -10.86
N ALA A 742 35.78 -17.99 -10.68
CA ALA A 742 37.00 -18.47 -11.34
C ALA A 742 37.40 -19.88 -10.86
N ASP A 743 36.96 -20.30 -9.68
CA ASP A 743 37.35 -21.60 -9.12
C ASP A 743 36.29 -22.70 -9.35
N LEU A 744 35.19 -22.38 -10.04
CA LEU A 744 34.19 -23.35 -10.47
C LEU A 744 34.70 -24.22 -11.63
N THR A 745 34.28 -25.49 -11.67
CA THR A 745 34.68 -26.42 -12.74
C THR A 745 34.00 -26.01 -14.05
N ARG A 746 32.68 -25.80 -13.99
CA ARG A 746 31.85 -25.37 -15.13
C ARG A 746 31.43 -23.92 -14.93
N ARG A 747 32.10 -23.02 -15.65
CA ARG A 747 31.84 -21.58 -15.58
C ARG A 747 30.78 -21.18 -16.60
N ALA A 748 29.64 -20.72 -16.11
CA ALA A 748 28.51 -20.28 -16.94
C ALA A 748 27.76 -19.17 -16.23
N ALA A 749 28.07 -17.90 -16.53
CA ALA A 749 27.35 -16.80 -15.94
C ALA A 749 25.89 -16.80 -16.45
N THR A 750 24.91 -16.65 -15.57
CA THR A 750 23.47 -16.76 -15.87
C THR A 750 22.72 -15.44 -15.69
N ALA A 751 23.33 -14.46 -15.03
CA ALA A 751 22.76 -13.11 -14.89
C ALA A 751 23.82 -12.00 -14.92
N LEU A 752 23.39 -10.81 -15.33
CA LEU A 752 24.17 -9.56 -15.24
C LEU A 752 23.48 -8.60 -14.27
N LEU A 753 24.23 -8.10 -13.30
CA LEU A 753 23.83 -6.99 -12.44
C LEU A 753 24.48 -5.70 -12.95
N VAL A 754 23.67 -4.69 -13.23
CA VAL A 754 24.11 -3.44 -13.88
C VAL A 754 23.88 -2.26 -12.94
N THR A 755 24.85 -1.34 -12.89
CA THR A 755 24.74 -0.08 -12.15
C THR A 755 24.92 1.12 -13.07
N GLY A 756 24.20 2.21 -12.80
CA GLY A 756 24.22 3.45 -13.56
C GLY A 756 22.82 3.96 -13.94
N PRO A 757 22.68 5.23 -14.34
CA PRO A 757 21.43 5.79 -14.83
C PRO A 757 21.15 5.29 -16.26
N VAL A 758 20.78 4.02 -16.40
CA VAL A 758 20.58 3.36 -17.69
C VAL A 758 19.19 3.67 -18.26
N ASP A 759 19.13 3.91 -19.57
CA ASP A 759 17.85 3.94 -20.29
C ASP A 759 17.38 2.50 -20.55
N GLY A 760 16.24 2.13 -19.98
CA GLY A 760 15.69 0.78 -20.11
C GLY A 760 15.27 0.40 -21.53
N THR A 761 14.94 1.35 -22.39
CA THR A 761 14.62 1.07 -23.80
C THR A 761 15.87 0.72 -24.59
N ALA A 762 16.93 1.53 -24.43
CA ALA A 762 18.23 1.27 -25.03
C ALA A 762 18.83 -0.06 -24.53
N LEU A 763 18.77 -0.32 -23.22
CA LEU A 763 19.30 -1.56 -22.64
C LEU A 763 18.57 -2.80 -23.15
N ARG A 764 17.23 -2.76 -23.23
CA ARG A 764 16.44 -3.86 -23.82
C ARG A 764 16.79 -4.08 -25.27
N SER A 765 16.87 -3.02 -26.07
CA SER A 765 17.22 -3.13 -27.50
C SER A 765 18.60 -3.75 -27.72
N ALA A 766 19.57 -3.45 -26.84
CA ALA A 766 20.91 -4.02 -26.88
C ALA A 766 20.92 -5.52 -26.52
N VAL A 767 20.06 -5.94 -25.58
CA VAL A 767 19.90 -7.36 -25.21
C VAL A 767 19.17 -8.13 -26.29
N THR A 768 18.01 -7.64 -26.78
CA THR A 768 17.22 -8.30 -27.81
C THR A 768 17.94 -8.39 -29.16
N ALA A 769 18.81 -7.43 -29.48
CA ALA A 769 19.69 -7.53 -30.64
C ALA A 769 20.65 -8.74 -30.59
N ARG A 770 20.90 -9.30 -29.41
CA ARG A 770 21.73 -10.50 -29.21
C ARG A 770 20.91 -11.75 -28.96
N THR A 771 19.85 -11.65 -28.17
CA THR A 771 19.01 -12.78 -27.77
C THR A 771 17.65 -12.34 -27.26
N ASP A 772 16.61 -13.09 -27.61
CA ASP A 772 15.26 -12.91 -27.04
C ASP A 772 15.05 -13.73 -25.77
N ALA A 773 16.05 -14.51 -25.33
CA ALA A 773 15.95 -15.42 -24.19
C ALA A 773 16.22 -14.76 -22.83
N PHE A 774 16.58 -13.47 -22.79
CA PHE A 774 16.93 -12.74 -21.57
C PHE A 774 15.98 -11.57 -21.35
N ARG A 775 15.58 -11.37 -20.10
CA ARG A 775 14.72 -10.28 -19.66
C ARG A 775 15.54 -9.20 -18.99
N VAL A 776 15.23 -7.94 -19.29
CA VAL A 776 15.77 -6.78 -18.57
C VAL A 776 14.73 -6.31 -17.57
N THR A 777 15.13 -6.27 -16.30
CA THR A 777 14.34 -5.71 -15.19
C THR A 777 15.04 -4.47 -14.66
N LEU A 778 14.35 -3.33 -14.63
CA LEU A 778 14.90 -2.07 -14.15
C LEU A 778 14.39 -1.75 -12.75
N ARG A 779 15.27 -1.18 -11.91
CA ARG A 779 14.90 -0.73 -10.57
C ARG A 779 13.80 0.34 -10.60
N SER A 780 13.82 1.24 -11.57
CA SER A 780 12.80 2.28 -11.72
C SER A 780 11.42 1.72 -12.05
N GLU A 781 11.38 0.62 -12.80
CA GLU A 781 10.14 -0.05 -13.20
C GLU A 781 9.58 -0.86 -12.05
N GLU A 782 10.42 -1.56 -11.29
CA GLU A 782 9.94 -2.23 -10.07
C GLU A 782 9.48 -1.24 -9.01
N ARG A 783 10.18 -0.11 -8.87
CA ARG A 783 9.70 0.99 -8.03
C ARG A 783 8.33 1.48 -8.49
N ALA A 784 8.09 1.62 -9.80
CA ALA A 784 6.80 2.03 -10.34
C ALA A 784 5.71 0.97 -10.10
N GLY A 785 6.05 -0.31 -10.21
CA GLY A 785 5.16 -1.43 -9.85
C GLY A 785 4.74 -1.39 -8.37
N TYR A 786 5.63 -0.96 -7.47
CA TYR A 786 5.27 -0.70 -6.06
C TYR A 786 4.43 0.58 -5.85
N VAL A 787 4.32 1.46 -6.84
CA VAL A 787 3.50 2.69 -6.78
C VAL A 787 2.09 2.47 -7.35
N ASP A 788 1.91 1.51 -8.27
CA ASP A 788 0.67 1.30 -9.03
C ASP A 788 -0.51 0.71 -8.23
N SER A 789 -0.33 0.35 -6.95
CA SER A 789 -1.44 -0.12 -6.11
C SER A 789 -2.43 1.02 -5.78
N PRO A 790 -3.72 0.91 -6.15
CA PRO A 790 -4.74 1.89 -5.77
C PRO A 790 -4.88 2.04 -4.26
N LEU A 791 -4.58 0.98 -3.50
CA LEU A 791 -4.63 0.98 -2.05
C LEU A 791 -3.65 2.01 -1.47
N GLN A 792 -2.42 1.98 -1.96
CA GLN A 792 -1.34 2.84 -1.49
C GLN A 792 -1.49 4.29 -1.98
N THR A 793 -1.82 4.47 -3.27
CA THR A 793 -2.09 5.79 -3.83
C THR A 793 -3.28 6.46 -3.13
N GLY A 794 -4.31 5.68 -2.77
CA GLY A 794 -5.45 6.14 -1.99
C GLY A 794 -5.05 6.62 -0.58
N ALA A 795 -4.27 5.81 0.14
CA ALA A 795 -3.74 6.17 1.45
C ALA A 795 -2.87 7.44 1.40
N GLU A 796 -1.99 7.57 0.41
CA GLU A 796 -1.17 8.77 0.20
C GLU A 796 -2.03 10.01 -0.04
N ARG A 797 -3.07 9.92 -0.89
CA ARG A 797 -4.01 11.03 -1.13
C ARG A 797 -4.76 11.44 0.13
N ILE A 798 -5.20 10.47 0.94
CA ILE A 798 -5.82 10.78 2.23
C ILE A 798 -4.84 11.50 3.14
N TYR A 799 -3.59 11.06 3.20
CA TYR A 799 -2.55 11.70 3.99
C TYR A 799 -2.24 13.13 3.54
N LEU A 800 -2.11 13.36 2.24
CA LEU A 800 -1.91 14.69 1.68
C LEU A 800 -3.12 15.59 1.95
N GLY A 801 -4.34 15.08 1.76
CA GLY A 801 -5.57 15.77 2.09
C GLY A 801 -5.65 16.09 3.59
N ALA A 802 -5.16 15.17 4.42
CA ALA A 802 -5.05 15.33 5.85
C ALA A 802 -4.10 16.47 6.24
N ILE A 803 -2.88 16.47 5.71
CA ILE A 803 -1.90 17.55 5.90
C ILE A 803 -2.49 18.90 5.46
N GLY A 804 -3.16 18.93 4.30
CA GLY A 804 -3.85 20.12 3.79
C GLY A 804 -4.95 20.62 4.73
N ALA A 805 -5.80 19.72 5.24
CA ALA A 805 -6.84 20.06 6.21
C ALA A 805 -6.24 20.57 7.53
N GLY A 806 -5.19 19.92 8.04
CA GLY A 806 -4.45 20.35 9.22
C GLY A 806 -3.86 21.76 9.07
N ALA A 807 -3.25 22.06 7.92
CA ALA A 807 -2.76 23.39 7.58
C ALA A 807 -3.90 24.42 7.53
N GLY A 808 -5.04 24.06 6.92
CA GLY A 808 -6.25 24.89 6.92
C GLY A 808 -6.75 25.20 8.33
N TYR A 809 -6.84 24.20 9.21
CA TYR A 809 -7.22 24.40 10.61
C TYR A 809 -6.19 25.22 11.39
N ALA A 810 -4.89 25.07 11.13
CA ALA A 810 -3.85 25.88 11.75
C ALA A 810 -4.03 27.37 11.40
N VAL A 811 -4.35 27.68 10.12
CA VAL A 811 -4.68 29.05 9.68
C VAL A 811 -5.92 29.55 10.42
N VAL A 812 -6.98 28.76 10.49
CA VAL A 812 -8.21 29.12 11.23
C VAL A 812 -7.92 29.35 12.72
N ALA A 813 -7.10 28.52 13.35
CA ALA A 813 -6.71 28.67 14.75
C ALA A 813 -5.96 29.99 15.00
N VAL A 814 -5.03 30.35 14.12
CA VAL A 814 -4.31 31.64 14.17
C VAL A 814 -5.29 32.80 14.03
N LEU A 815 -6.19 32.76 13.04
CA LEU A 815 -7.20 33.80 12.84
C LEU A 815 -8.14 33.95 14.04
N LEU A 816 -8.59 32.84 14.63
CA LEU A 816 -9.43 32.84 15.83
C LEU A 816 -8.67 33.40 17.04
N SER A 817 -7.39 33.06 17.21
CA SER A 817 -6.54 33.61 18.27
C SER A 817 -6.40 35.13 18.15
N LEU A 818 -6.13 35.61 16.94
CA LEU A 818 -6.04 37.03 16.64
C LEU A 818 -7.38 37.75 16.89
N ALA A 819 -8.50 37.13 16.51
CA ALA A 819 -9.84 37.68 16.71
C ALA A 819 -10.26 37.74 18.19
N GLN A 820 -9.81 36.79 19.02
CA GLN A 820 -10.07 36.79 20.47
C GLN A 820 -9.33 37.92 21.17
N ASN A 821 -8.08 38.20 20.79
CA ASN A 821 -7.24 39.23 21.43
C ASN A 821 -7.44 40.64 20.84
N ALA A 822 -8.21 40.78 19.76
CA ALA A 822 -8.42 42.05 19.07
C ALA A 822 -8.99 43.19 19.94
N PRO A 823 -10.01 42.98 20.81
CA PRO A 823 -10.61 44.06 21.61
C PRO A 823 -9.64 44.65 22.65
N GLU A 824 -8.90 43.78 23.35
CA GLU A 824 -7.89 44.19 24.33
C GLU A 824 -6.75 44.94 23.63
N ARG A 825 -6.32 44.45 22.46
CA ARG A 825 -5.27 45.08 21.65
C ARG A 825 -5.69 46.45 21.13
N SER A 826 -6.94 46.64 20.69
CA SER A 826 -7.40 47.95 20.21
C SER A 826 -7.49 48.97 21.35
N ALA A 827 -8.01 48.58 22.51
CA ALA A 827 -8.09 49.46 23.68
C ALA A 827 -6.70 49.90 24.17
N LEU A 828 -5.74 48.97 24.15
CA LEU A 828 -4.38 49.26 24.59
C LEU A 828 -3.59 50.08 23.57
N LEU A 829 -3.74 49.81 22.27
CA LEU A 829 -3.15 50.64 21.22
C LEU A 829 -3.70 52.07 21.27
N ALA A 830 -4.99 52.26 21.55
CA ALA A 830 -5.58 53.58 21.75
C ALA A 830 -4.90 54.33 22.92
N ARG A 831 -4.73 53.69 24.09
CA ARG A 831 -4.03 54.28 25.25
C ARG A 831 -2.55 54.56 25.00
N LEU A 832 -1.85 53.69 24.27
CA LEU A 832 -0.44 53.91 23.95
C LEU A 832 -0.28 55.04 22.92
N ARG A 833 -1.26 55.22 22.04
CA ARG A 833 -1.29 56.33 21.09
C ARG A 833 -1.45 57.67 21.78
N THR A 834 -2.30 57.74 22.81
CA THR A 834 -2.44 58.96 23.63
C THR A 834 -1.17 59.27 24.43
N MET A 835 -0.26 58.30 24.61
CA MET A 835 1.06 58.47 25.24
C MET A 835 2.20 58.70 24.23
N GLY A 836 1.90 58.96 22.94
CA GLY A 836 2.90 59.35 21.93
C GLY A 836 3.42 58.24 21.02
N LEU A 837 2.85 57.03 21.04
CA LEU A 837 3.33 55.90 20.23
C LEU A 837 2.91 56.03 18.76
N THR A 838 3.88 56.00 17.84
CA THR A 838 3.62 56.19 16.39
C THR A 838 2.93 54.97 15.75
N ARG A 839 2.24 55.17 14.62
CA ARG A 839 1.62 54.05 13.86
C ARG A 839 2.63 52.97 13.47
N ARG A 840 3.87 53.36 13.12
CA ARG A 840 4.93 52.42 12.71
C ARG A 840 5.40 51.57 13.90
N GLN A 841 5.56 52.18 15.08
CA GLN A 841 5.89 51.48 16.32
C GLN A 841 4.74 50.57 16.78
N GLY A 842 3.48 50.98 16.62
CA GLY A 842 2.31 50.16 16.94
C GLY A 842 2.18 48.91 16.06
N ARG A 843 2.49 49.02 14.76
CA ARG A 843 2.55 47.85 13.85
C ARG A 843 3.69 46.90 14.20
N ARG A 844 4.88 47.43 14.52
CA ARG A 844 6.05 46.63 14.93
C ARG A 844 5.78 45.90 16.25
N LEU A 845 5.06 46.53 17.18
CA LEU A 845 4.63 45.95 18.45
C LEU A 845 3.67 44.78 18.27
N LEU A 846 2.70 44.87 17.35
CA LEU A 846 1.79 43.77 17.03
C LEU A 846 2.50 42.54 16.45
N GLY A 847 3.47 42.75 15.55
CA GLY A 847 4.27 41.66 14.99
C GLY A 847 5.16 40.98 16.04
N LEU A 848 5.84 41.78 16.87
CA LEU A 848 6.74 41.28 17.91
C LEU A 848 6.02 40.61 19.09
N GLU A 849 4.72 40.85 19.27
CA GLU A 849 3.91 40.18 20.29
C GLU A 849 3.53 38.73 19.91
N ALA A 850 3.29 38.47 18.62
CA ALA A 850 2.87 37.15 18.14
C ALA A 850 4.05 36.20 17.83
N LEU A 851 5.21 36.77 17.52
CA LEU A 851 6.41 36.04 17.09
C LEU A 851 6.93 35.02 18.12
N PRO A 852 7.01 35.34 19.44
CA PRO A 852 7.49 34.39 20.44
C PRO A 852 6.61 33.14 20.55
N GLN A 853 5.29 33.31 20.47
CA GLN A 853 4.34 32.20 20.53
C GLN A 853 4.44 31.32 19.27
N ALA A 854 4.59 31.94 18.10
CA ALA A 854 4.76 31.22 16.84
C ALA A 854 6.07 30.42 16.80
N VAL A 855 7.18 31.02 17.24
CA VAL A 855 8.49 30.35 17.30
C VAL A 855 8.48 29.19 18.30
N LEU A 856 7.87 29.37 19.47
CA LEU A 856 7.74 28.29 20.46
C LEU A 856 6.82 27.17 19.99
N ALA A 857 5.73 27.49 19.28
CA ALA A 857 4.88 26.48 18.66
C ALA A 857 5.61 25.71 17.55
N ALA A 858 6.43 26.40 16.75
CA ALA A 858 7.25 25.79 15.72
C ALA A 858 8.33 24.88 16.31
N LEU A 859 9.12 25.38 17.29
CA LEU A 859 10.14 24.60 17.98
C LEU A 859 9.54 23.41 18.74
N GLY A 860 8.39 23.63 19.40
CA GLY A 860 7.64 22.58 20.06
C GLY A 860 7.16 21.52 19.07
N GLY A 861 6.55 21.92 17.96
CA GLY A 861 6.12 21.00 16.90
C GLY A 861 7.27 20.21 16.29
N VAL A 862 8.43 20.84 16.05
CA VAL A 862 9.64 20.17 15.54
C VAL A 862 10.19 19.17 16.55
N LEU A 863 10.35 19.56 17.82
CA LEU A 863 10.84 18.67 18.87
C LEU A 863 9.91 17.48 19.10
N VAL A 864 8.60 17.70 19.05
CA VAL A 864 7.60 16.65 19.25
C VAL A 864 7.50 15.75 18.04
N GLY A 865 7.51 16.30 16.83
CA GLY A 865 7.60 15.51 15.60
C GLY A 865 8.87 14.66 15.57
N TRP A 866 10.01 15.25 15.93
CA TRP A 866 11.28 14.55 16.04
C TRP A 866 11.28 13.47 17.12
N ALA A 867 10.68 13.71 18.28
CA ALA A 867 10.60 12.72 19.36
C ALA A 867 9.57 11.60 19.08
N ALA A 868 8.48 11.91 18.37
CA ALA A 868 7.46 10.94 17.99
C ALA A 868 8.02 9.87 17.06
N VAL A 869 8.88 10.24 16.11
CA VAL A 869 9.50 9.32 15.15
C VAL A 869 10.23 8.14 15.81
N PRO A 870 11.27 8.31 16.66
CA PRO A 870 11.96 7.21 17.32
C PRO A 870 11.11 6.53 18.41
N LEU A 871 10.11 7.23 18.98
CA LEU A 871 9.20 6.61 19.95
C LEU A 871 8.30 5.57 19.28
N LEU A 872 7.85 5.86 18.06
CA LEU A 872 6.88 5.08 17.29
C LEU A 872 7.55 4.11 16.30
N ALA A 873 8.79 4.38 15.87
CA ALA A 873 9.55 3.56 14.92
C ALA A 873 9.58 2.05 15.22
N PRO A 874 9.73 1.58 16.48
CA PRO A 874 9.75 0.14 16.77
C PRO A 874 8.38 -0.54 16.62
N GLY A 875 7.30 0.24 16.68
CA GLY A 875 5.93 -0.26 16.55
C GLY A 875 5.33 -0.11 15.15
N VAL A 876 6.05 0.54 14.23
CA VAL A 876 5.59 0.77 12.84
C VAL A 876 6.56 0.09 11.89
N ASP A 877 6.17 -1.08 11.40
CA ASP A 877 6.94 -1.81 10.39
C ASP A 877 6.70 -1.19 9.01
N LEU A 878 7.49 -0.16 8.68
CA LEU A 878 7.46 0.51 7.39
C LEU A 878 7.80 -0.43 6.22
N TYR A 879 8.52 -1.51 6.51
CA TYR A 879 8.91 -2.47 5.49
C TYR A 879 7.69 -3.29 5.05
N ARG A 880 6.88 -3.77 6.00
CA ARG A 880 5.55 -4.32 5.69
C ARG A 880 4.64 -3.31 4.99
N LEU A 881 4.67 -2.05 5.42
CA LEU A 881 3.89 -0.97 4.81
C LEU A 881 4.27 -0.69 3.34
N ALA A 882 5.56 -0.79 3.02
CA ALA A 882 6.09 -0.49 1.69
C ALA A 882 6.19 -1.72 0.76
N LEU A 883 6.29 -2.94 1.30
CA LEU A 883 6.51 -4.19 0.55
C LEU A 883 5.42 -5.27 0.75
N ALA A 884 4.18 -4.93 1.14
CA ALA A 884 3.15 -5.94 1.36
C ALA A 884 2.82 -6.85 0.13
N THR A 885 3.22 -6.45 -1.08
CA THR A 885 3.13 -7.28 -2.31
C THR A 885 4.34 -8.18 -2.56
N ALA A 886 5.38 -8.16 -1.72
CA ALA A 886 6.60 -8.93 -1.91
C ALA A 886 6.97 -9.74 -0.65
N PRO A 887 6.24 -10.84 -0.36
CA PRO A 887 6.37 -11.60 0.89
C PRO A 887 7.76 -12.22 1.15
N GLY A 888 8.59 -12.43 0.11
CA GLY A 888 9.93 -13.02 0.24
C GLY A 888 11.02 -12.06 0.73
N LEU A 889 10.80 -10.75 0.67
CA LEU A 889 11.81 -9.74 1.00
C LEU A 889 11.85 -9.36 2.50
N ALA A 890 10.90 -9.88 3.31
CA ALA A 890 10.67 -9.51 4.71
C ALA A 890 11.74 -9.97 5.72
N ARG A 891 12.75 -10.75 5.30
CA ARG A 891 13.79 -11.30 6.18
C ARG A 891 14.99 -10.37 6.40
N ILE A 892 15.12 -9.28 5.64
CA ILE A 892 16.25 -8.35 5.71
C ILE A 892 15.90 -7.20 6.65
N ASP A 893 16.78 -6.93 7.64
CA ASP A 893 16.59 -5.91 8.69
C ASP A 893 16.00 -4.60 8.15
N GLY A 894 14.83 -4.25 8.68
CA GLY A 894 13.95 -3.22 8.14
C GLY A 894 14.57 -1.83 8.04
N ALA A 895 14.12 -1.07 7.04
CA ALA A 895 14.43 0.35 6.91
C ALA A 895 13.93 1.12 8.16
N PRO A 896 14.80 1.70 9.01
CA PRO A 896 14.33 2.41 10.18
C PRO A 896 13.61 3.69 9.76
N LEU A 897 12.48 4.01 10.41
CA LEU A 897 11.82 5.31 10.28
C LEU A 897 12.82 6.40 10.70
N ARG A 898 13.33 7.17 9.73
CA ARG A 898 14.22 8.31 9.98
C ARG A 898 13.40 9.59 9.96
N ALA A 899 13.71 10.49 10.88
CA ALA A 899 13.13 11.82 10.89
C ALA A 899 13.69 12.60 9.69
N ASP A 900 12.87 12.80 8.67
CA ASP A 900 13.26 13.61 7.51
C ASP A 900 13.29 15.10 7.91
N PRO A 901 14.45 15.78 7.79
CA PRO A 901 14.59 17.18 8.17
C PRO A 901 13.62 18.10 7.41
N TRP A 902 13.30 17.79 6.16
CA TRP A 902 12.39 18.60 5.34
C TRP A 902 10.94 18.48 5.80
N SER A 903 10.50 17.26 6.11
CA SER A 903 9.20 16.98 6.71
C SER A 903 8.99 17.68 8.06
N LEU A 904 10.06 17.96 8.80
CA LEU A 904 10.03 18.73 10.05
C LEU A 904 10.07 20.26 9.83
N LEU A 905 10.98 20.73 8.97
CA LEU A 905 11.27 22.16 8.83
C LEU A 905 10.24 22.91 7.98
N VAL A 906 9.71 22.30 6.92
CA VAL A 906 8.78 22.97 5.99
C VAL A 906 7.47 23.37 6.69
N PRO A 907 6.76 22.47 7.41
CA PRO A 907 5.55 22.87 8.14
C PRO A 907 5.83 23.93 9.22
N ALA A 908 6.95 23.81 9.92
CA ALA A 908 7.36 24.74 10.96
C ALA A 908 7.60 26.16 10.41
N LEU A 909 8.34 26.28 9.30
CA LEU A 909 8.55 27.54 8.60
C LEU A 909 7.25 28.12 8.05
N ALA A 910 6.40 27.28 7.46
CA ALA A 910 5.10 27.70 6.94
C ALA A 910 4.21 28.30 8.04
N VAL A 911 4.16 27.71 9.23
CA VAL A 911 3.38 28.24 10.37
C VAL A 911 3.92 29.58 10.84
N VAL A 912 5.24 29.74 10.95
CA VAL A 912 5.88 31.02 11.33
C VAL A 912 5.57 32.10 10.28
N LEU A 913 5.67 31.74 9.00
CA LEU A 913 5.40 32.65 7.89
C LEU A 913 3.92 33.05 7.83
N LEU A 914 3.00 32.10 8.03
CA LEU A 914 1.55 32.35 8.11
C LEU A 914 1.18 33.25 9.29
N THR A 915 1.75 33.02 10.48
CA THR A 915 1.52 33.88 11.65
C THR A 915 2.05 35.29 11.42
N ALA A 916 3.23 35.44 10.81
CA ALA A 916 3.78 36.73 10.43
C ALA A 916 2.90 37.46 9.40
N LEU A 917 2.44 36.78 8.35
CA LEU A 917 1.54 37.32 7.33
C LEU A 917 0.19 37.73 7.93
N ALA A 918 -0.40 36.91 8.80
CA ALA A 918 -1.66 37.22 9.46
C ALA A 918 -1.53 38.45 10.37
N ALA A 919 -0.44 38.55 11.13
CA ALA A 919 -0.14 39.72 11.95
C ALA A 919 0.07 40.98 11.09
N ALA A 920 0.77 40.87 9.96
CA ALA A 920 0.97 41.97 9.01
C ALA A 920 -0.34 42.43 8.36
N GLY A 921 -1.17 41.48 7.90
CA GLY A 921 -2.49 41.74 7.32
C GLY A 921 -3.42 42.43 8.31
N GLN A 922 -3.43 41.98 9.57
CA GLN A 922 -4.19 42.64 10.63
C GLN A 922 -3.69 44.07 10.90
N ALA A 923 -2.37 44.26 10.98
CA ALA A 923 -1.75 45.57 11.19
C ALA A 923 -2.04 46.56 10.03
N TRP A 924 -2.21 46.04 8.82
CA TRP A 924 -2.63 46.79 7.65
C TRP A 924 -4.12 47.17 7.71
N TRP A 925 -4.98 46.20 8.06
CA TRP A 925 -6.44 46.40 8.11
C TRP A 925 -6.88 47.31 9.27
N ALA A 926 -6.25 47.18 10.43
CA ALA A 926 -6.44 48.09 11.57
C ALA A 926 -6.01 49.53 11.21
N GLY A 927 -5.00 49.68 10.35
CA GLY A 927 -4.57 50.98 9.84
C GLY A 927 -5.55 51.67 8.90
N ARG A 928 -6.51 50.94 8.31
CA ARG A 928 -7.52 51.47 7.38
C ARG A 928 -8.83 51.89 8.05
N ARG A 929 -9.16 51.37 9.24
CA ARG A 929 -10.38 51.76 9.96
C ARG A 929 -10.13 53.08 10.70
N GLY A 930 -10.82 54.14 10.28
CA GLY A 930 -10.63 55.52 10.76
C GLY A 930 -10.80 55.71 12.27
N SER A 931 -10.12 56.74 12.79
CA SER A 931 -9.96 57.14 14.20
C SER A 931 -11.26 57.34 15.00
N ILE A 932 -12.40 57.52 14.34
CA ILE A 932 -13.68 57.88 14.98
C ILE A 932 -14.27 56.70 15.79
N LYS A 933 -14.02 55.44 15.39
CA LYS A 933 -14.50 54.26 16.14
C LYS A 933 -13.62 53.91 17.33
N GLU A 934 -12.35 54.32 17.32
CA GLU A 934 -11.39 54.06 18.40
C GLU A 934 -11.60 54.98 19.61
N LEU A 935 -12.07 56.21 19.39
CA LEU A 935 -12.39 57.17 20.47
C LEU A 935 -13.68 56.80 21.24
N ARG A 936 -14.74 56.33 20.56
CA ARG A 936 -15.98 55.85 21.22
C ARG A 936 -15.81 54.57 22.03
N ALA A 937 -14.75 53.79 21.81
CA ALA A 937 -14.48 52.59 22.59
C ALA A 937 -13.94 52.91 24.01
N GLY A 938 -13.50 54.14 24.26
CA GLY A 938 -13.09 54.62 25.58
C GLY A 938 -14.24 55.08 26.48
N ASP A 939 -15.40 55.42 25.90
CA ASP A 939 -16.55 56.00 26.61
C ASP A 939 -17.45 54.98 27.33
N ALA A 940 -17.31 53.69 27.05
CA ALA A 940 -18.06 52.66 27.77
C ALA A 940 -17.30 52.24 29.03
N ARG A 941 -17.46 53.00 30.11
CA ARG A 941 -17.24 52.54 31.48
C ARG A 941 -18.54 52.53 32.25
#